data_AF-A0A1Y2G724-F1
#
_entry.id   AF-A0A1Y2G724-F1
#
_cell.length_a   1.000
_cell.length_b   1.000
_cell.length_c   1.000
_cell.angle_alpha   90.00
_cell.angle_beta   90.00
_cell.angle_gamma   90.00
#
_symmetry.space_group_name_H-M   'P 1'
#
loop_
_entity.id
_entity.type
_entity.pdbx_description
1 polymer ?
#
loop_
_entity_poly.entity_id
_entity_poly.type
_entity_poly.pdbx_seq_one_letter_code
_entity_poly.pdbx_strand_id
1 'polypeptide(L)'
;MASLLRRTRILRLSSRAAPSPLRSLPLQLRPSLARSLHPTRASGDASPARIDSASSDKENRNPASTLARAEHAVVSAFDLFSIGVGPSSSHTVGPMRAGRVFVHDLREMGILDQVRTLKVGLYGSLSATGKGHMTPQAVMMGLEGSDPETIEPSTIGSRYASILTEKRLQLGGTNTIKYDMDRDMLWRNEPLPTHPNGMRFTVFDEKGDMLATNEYFSVGGGFIVNERTQVDENLYYRAVNKDAASQARREQSHGVESATPSLPSPPSSSSSPDDAPSAPPGDSLPQPPYLFSNAQGLLNMTRQQNLTIAQLVWQNERSYMSSEQISEELLKIWSVMDGSIRDGVSSTEELLPGRLGVRRRAAGLYRRLFKGFYPSITPVSTNPALSSGSSPSSSTPALPSGQQGGALSMADGFSASPPPEAFVNGGLKKTRGRAPLVIGDFEHELSPIPWKTNVFPGIDFLSCYAIAVNEVNASGGRVVTAPTNGAAGVIPAVLKYFVEFISDDVDRDVKTFLLTSAAIGMLFKRGATISAAEGGCMAEVGVASAMAAGAFTAVMGGTPAQILQAAEIGIEHHLGLTCDPPDGLVMVPCIERNSLGAVKAVTAAQLALAGDGTHSVSLDEAIEAMRVTARDMHNHYKETSLSGLATSMRIPVSSPAC
;
A
#
# COMPACT_ATOMS: atom_id res chain seq x y z
N MET A 1 67.43 -21.02 -12.69
CA MET A 1 68.57 -20.11 -12.93
C MET A 1 68.05 -18.89 -13.67
N ALA A 2 68.36 -17.68 -13.17
CA ALA A 2 68.53 -16.37 -13.87
C ALA A 2 67.59 -16.03 -15.06
N SER A 3 67.08 -14.82 -15.29
CA SER A 3 67.29 -13.44 -14.80
C SER A 3 66.41 -12.51 -15.68
N LEU A 4 66.29 -11.24 -15.28
CA LEU A 4 65.77 -10.04 -15.97
C LEU A 4 64.25 -9.78 -15.91
N LEU A 5 63.70 -8.85 -15.08
CA LEU A 5 63.91 -7.40 -14.85
C LEU A 5 63.49 -6.46 -16.01
N ARG A 6 62.36 -5.76 -15.82
CA ARG A 6 62.11 -4.31 -16.12
C ARG A 6 60.97 -3.84 -15.19
N ARG A 7 61.24 -3.20 -14.04
CA ARG A 7 61.40 -1.74 -13.78
C ARG A 7 60.18 -0.87 -14.13
N THR A 8 59.45 -0.45 -13.09
CA THR A 8 58.72 0.83 -13.04
C THR A 8 59.03 1.51 -11.71
N ARG A 9 59.37 2.80 -11.79
CA ARG A 9 60.00 3.62 -10.74
C ARG A 9 58.99 4.11 -9.69
N ILE A 10 59.46 4.11 -8.44
CA ILE A 10 58.94 4.81 -7.27
C ILE A 10 59.44 6.27 -7.29
N LEU A 11 58.59 7.22 -6.89
CA LEU A 11 58.99 8.48 -6.27
C LEU A 11 58.12 8.73 -5.03
N ARG A 12 58.76 8.72 -3.86
CA ARG A 12 58.27 9.19 -2.56
C ARG A 12 58.77 10.62 -2.32
N LEU A 13 57.99 11.44 -1.60
CA LEU A 13 58.37 12.57 -0.72
C LEU A 13 57.08 13.02 0.00
N SER A 14 56.76 12.56 1.21
CA SER A 14 57.12 13.05 2.57
C SER A 14 56.57 14.43 2.99
N SER A 15 55.51 14.37 3.82
CA SER A 15 55.25 15.08 5.09
C SER A 15 55.45 16.60 5.27
N ARG A 16 54.34 17.27 5.62
CA ARG A 16 54.11 18.36 6.63
C ARG A 16 52.76 19.01 6.25
N ALA A 17 51.89 19.57 7.08
CA ALA A 17 51.68 19.74 8.51
C ALA A 17 50.25 20.31 8.65
N ALA A 18 49.54 20.06 9.75
CA ALA A 18 48.16 20.55 9.97
C ALA A 18 48.10 22.08 10.28
N PRO A 19 46.90 22.68 10.23
CA PRO A 19 46.54 23.65 11.25
C PRO A 19 45.18 23.37 11.91
N SER A 20 45.10 23.66 13.21
CA SER A 20 43.91 23.66 14.06
C SER A 20 43.50 25.14 14.37
N PRO A 21 42.39 25.41 15.08
CA PRO A 21 41.48 26.51 14.79
C PRO A 21 41.74 27.78 15.61
N LEU A 22 41.18 28.92 15.19
CA LEU A 22 41.16 30.17 15.96
C LEU A 22 39.74 30.72 16.16
N ARG A 23 39.61 31.44 17.27
CA ARG A 23 38.45 31.75 18.12
C ARG A 23 38.00 33.21 17.92
N SER A 24 36.68 33.43 17.80
CA SER A 24 35.82 34.45 18.47
C SER A 24 36.13 35.98 18.51
N LEU A 25 35.06 36.76 18.20
CA LEU A 25 34.58 38.08 18.73
C LEU A 25 34.94 39.39 17.95
N PRO A 26 34.23 40.56 18.13
CA PRO A 26 32.86 40.90 17.64
C PRO A 26 32.74 42.37 17.09
N LEU A 27 31.76 42.74 16.25
CA LEU A 27 31.35 44.15 16.01
C LEU A 27 29.95 44.20 15.36
N GLN A 28 28.90 44.57 16.10
CA GLN A 28 28.29 45.91 16.29
C GLN A 28 27.21 46.29 15.26
N LEU A 29 26.07 46.69 15.83
CA LEU A 29 24.77 47.01 15.22
C LEU A 29 24.56 48.54 15.10
N ARG A 30 23.64 48.90 14.18
CA ARG A 30 22.79 50.13 14.08
C ARG A 30 23.24 51.22 13.07
N PRO A 31 22.37 52.20 12.70
CA PRO A 31 21.21 52.08 11.79
C PRO A 31 21.16 53.25 10.77
N SER A 32 20.26 53.27 9.77
CA SER A 32 19.90 54.53 9.10
C SER A 32 18.47 54.59 8.59
N LEU A 33 17.87 55.75 8.84
CA LEU A 33 16.47 56.14 8.77
C LEU A 33 15.95 56.48 7.36
N ALA A 34 14.64 56.28 7.24
CA ALA A 34 13.62 56.92 6.41
C ALA A 34 13.94 58.21 5.62
N ARG A 35 13.35 58.32 4.42
CA ARG A 35 12.53 59.50 4.06
C ARG A 35 11.52 59.22 2.93
N SER A 36 10.26 59.47 3.26
CA SER A 36 9.09 59.67 2.39
C SER A 36 9.25 60.92 1.52
N LEU A 37 8.60 60.96 0.34
CA LEU A 37 7.98 62.16 -0.24
C LEU A 37 6.96 61.78 -1.35
N HIS A 38 5.68 62.01 -1.07
CA HIS A 38 4.60 62.27 -2.04
C HIS A 38 4.67 63.74 -2.49
N PRO A 39 4.11 64.15 -3.66
CA PRO A 39 2.70 64.60 -3.66
C PRO A 39 1.91 64.47 -5.00
N THR A 40 0.57 64.28 -4.87
CA THR A 40 -0.59 64.93 -5.55
C THR A 40 -0.59 65.22 -7.07
N ARG A 41 -1.68 65.30 -7.84
CA ARG A 41 -3.14 64.98 -7.82
C ARG A 41 -3.66 65.63 -9.13
N ALA A 42 -4.45 64.94 -9.96
CA ALA A 42 -5.39 65.62 -10.88
C ALA A 42 -6.46 64.64 -11.40
N SER A 43 -7.69 65.07 -11.21
CA SER A 43 -8.99 64.46 -11.51
C SER A 43 -9.43 64.64 -12.97
N GLY A 44 -10.22 63.70 -13.48
CA GLY A 44 -10.98 63.83 -14.74
C GLY A 44 -12.11 62.81 -14.78
N ASP A 45 -13.33 63.33 -14.82
CA ASP A 45 -14.65 62.70 -14.69
C ASP A 45 -15.13 62.03 -15.99
N ALA A 46 -16.05 61.05 -15.89
CA ALA A 46 -17.16 60.74 -16.81
C ALA A 46 -17.54 59.24 -16.87
N SER A 47 -18.79 58.97 -16.46
CA SER A 47 -19.56 57.73 -16.63
C SER A 47 -20.19 57.63 -18.05
N PRO A 48 -20.75 56.47 -18.45
CA PRO A 48 -20.79 56.00 -19.84
C PRO A 48 -22.13 56.23 -20.56
N ALA A 49 -22.10 56.21 -21.90
CA ALA A 49 -23.30 56.07 -22.74
C ALA A 49 -23.07 55.06 -23.87
N ARG A 50 -24.08 54.21 -24.05
CA ARG A 50 -24.22 53.08 -24.98
C ARG A 50 -24.28 53.51 -26.45
N ILE A 51 -23.77 52.66 -27.34
CA ILE A 51 -24.36 52.41 -28.66
C ILE A 51 -24.28 50.89 -28.92
N ASP A 52 -25.45 50.30 -29.16
CA ASP A 52 -25.65 48.93 -29.63
C ASP A 52 -25.64 48.85 -31.16
N SER A 53 -25.46 47.61 -31.63
CA SER A 53 -25.82 47.02 -32.94
C SER A 53 -24.76 46.96 -34.04
N ALA A 54 -24.20 45.76 -34.25
CA ALA A 54 -24.55 44.87 -35.36
C ALA A 54 -23.69 43.59 -35.33
N SER A 55 -24.36 42.45 -35.43
CA SER A 55 -23.84 41.08 -35.36
C SER A 55 -23.07 40.65 -36.63
N SER A 56 -22.06 39.79 -36.45
CA SER A 56 -21.74 38.74 -37.43
C SER A 56 -21.09 37.56 -36.71
N ASP A 57 -21.81 36.44 -36.75
CA ASP A 57 -21.44 35.16 -36.19
C ASP A 57 -20.24 34.53 -36.91
N LYS A 58 -19.29 34.02 -36.14
CA LYS A 58 -18.43 32.90 -36.55
C LYS A 58 -18.41 31.87 -35.42
N GLU A 59 -19.20 30.82 -35.61
CA GLU A 59 -19.16 29.57 -34.87
C GLU A 59 -17.73 29.00 -34.86
N ASN A 60 -17.20 28.75 -33.66
CA ASN A 60 -16.09 27.84 -33.44
C ASN A 60 -16.63 26.59 -32.73
N ARG A 61 -16.98 25.56 -33.52
CA ARG A 61 -17.34 24.23 -32.99
C ARG A 61 -16.06 23.53 -32.52
N ASN A 62 -15.85 23.47 -31.21
CA ASN A 62 -14.88 22.57 -30.59
C ASN A 62 -15.56 21.22 -30.26
N PRO A 63 -15.03 20.07 -30.71
CA PRO A 63 -15.49 18.75 -30.29
C PRO A 63 -14.79 18.38 -28.99
N ALA A 64 -15.27 18.94 -27.87
CA ALA A 64 -14.83 18.55 -26.54
C ALA A 64 -15.97 18.80 -25.55
N SER A 65 -17.08 18.07 -25.70
CA SER A 65 -18.07 17.93 -24.62
C SER A 65 -17.45 17.06 -23.52
N THR A 66 -16.56 17.69 -22.76
CA THR A 66 -16.00 17.20 -21.50
C THR A 66 -17.16 17.25 -20.51
N LEU A 67 -17.78 16.10 -20.26
CA LEU A 67 -18.79 15.95 -19.21
C LEU A 67 -18.18 16.40 -17.87
N ALA A 68 -18.99 17.12 -17.08
CA ALA A 68 -18.58 17.84 -15.89
C ALA A 68 -17.95 16.90 -14.84
N ARG A 69 -16.70 17.17 -14.48
CA ARG A 69 -16.02 16.57 -13.32
C ARG A 69 -16.79 16.94 -12.04
N ALA A 70 -16.82 16.07 -11.03
CA ALA A 70 -17.26 16.43 -9.68
C ALA A 70 -16.76 17.84 -9.32
N GLU A 71 -17.61 18.76 -8.85
CA GLU A 71 -17.17 20.13 -8.59
C GLU A 71 -16.14 20.20 -7.44
N HIS A 72 -16.18 19.25 -6.49
CA HIS A 72 -15.33 19.20 -5.29
C HIS A 72 -14.63 17.84 -5.02
N ALA A 73 -13.63 17.82 -4.12
CA ALA A 73 -12.88 16.62 -3.70
C ALA A 73 -13.56 15.84 -2.58
N VAL A 74 -14.50 16.50 -1.88
CA VAL A 74 -15.12 15.97 -0.68
C VAL A 74 -15.94 14.71 -1.02
N VAL A 75 -15.53 13.60 -0.42
CA VAL A 75 -16.26 12.33 -0.31
C VAL A 75 -16.27 11.95 1.17
N SER A 76 -17.02 10.91 1.58
CA SER A 76 -16.98 10.52 2.98
C SER A 76 -15.60 9.93 3.34
N ALA A 77 -15.10 10.21 4.54
CA ALA A 77 -13.92 9.58 5.11
C ALA A 77 -14.06 8.04 5.15
N PHE A 78 -15.29 7.54 5.35
CA PHE A 78 -15.61 6.12 5.39
C PHE A 78 -15.53 5.45 4.00
N ASP A 79 -15.53 6.24 2.91
CA ASP A 79 -15.28 5.74 1.55
C ASP A 79 -13.79 5.41 1.32
N LEU A 80 -12.89 6.04 2.07
CA LEU A 80 -11.45 5.78 1.99
C LEU A 80 -11.04 4.64 2.92
N PHE A 81 -11.67 4.57 4.10
CA PHE A 81 -11.42 3.56 5.13
C PHE A 81 -12.58 2.57 5.22
N SER A 82 -12.57 1.59 4.33
CA SER A 82 -13.56 0.52 4.31
C SER A 82 -13.01 -0.75 4.95
N ILE A 83 -13.78 -1.35 5.85
CA ILE A 83 -13.47 -2.66 6.43
C ILE A 83 -13.76 -3.73 5.37
N GLY A 84 -12.82 -4.64 5.18
CA GLY A 84 -12.96 -5.72 4.23
C GLY A 84 -12.06 -6.91 4.54
N VAL A 85 -11.83 -7.72 3.52
CA VAL A 85 -10.96 -8.89 3.57
C VAL A 85 -9.86 -8.78 2.53
N GLY A 86 -8.68 -9.29 2.87
CA GLY A 86 -7.55 -9.40 1.96
C GLY A 86 -7.75 -10.48 0.88
N PRO A 87 -6.85 -10.57 -0.11
CA PRO A 87 -5.64 -9.75 -0.26
C PRO A 87 -5.81 -8.47 -1.10
N SER A 88 -6.93 -8.29 -1.82
CA SER A 88 -7.06 -7.18 -2.78
C SER A 88 -8.42 -6.51 -2.75
N SER A 89 -8.44 -5.17 -2.76
CA SER A 89 -9.69 -4.41 -2.83
C SER A 89 -10.34 -4.55 -4.21
N SER A 90 -9.56 -4.59 -5.29
CA SER A 90 -10.07 -4.67 -6.68
C SER A 90 -10.37 -6.09 -7.14
N HIS A 91 -9.67 -7.10 -6.61
CA HIS A 91 -9.79 -8.49 -7.05
C HIS A 91 -10.44 -9.40 -5.99
N THR A 92 -10.65 -8.93 -4.76
CA THR A 92 -11.33 -9.69 -3.69
C THR A 92 -12.58 -8.94 -3.23
N VAL A 93 -12.44 -7.75 -2.64
CA VAL A 93 -13.57 -6.99 -2.06
C VAL A 93 -14.58 -6.59 -3.14
N GLY A 94 -14.13 -6.00 -4.24
CA GLY A 94 -14.99 -5.59 -5.36
C GLY A 94 -15.81 -6.75 -5.94
N PRO A 95 -15.19 -7.88 -6.35
CA PRO A 95 -15.92 -9.04 -6.84
C PRO A 95 -16.90 -9.65 -5.83
N MET A 96 -16.58 -9.65 -4.54
CA MET A 96 -17.51 -10.08 -3.49
C MET A 96 -18.74 -9.15 -3.41
N ARG A 97 -18.53 -7.82 -3.43
CA ARG A 97 -19.61 -6.84 -3.46
C ARG A 97 -20.47 -6.99 -4.71
N ALA A 98 -19.85 -7.19 -5.87
CA ALA A 98 -20.58 -7.38 -7.13
C ALA A 98 -21.49 -8.61 -7.08
N GLY A 99 -20.99 -9.73 -6.54
CA GLY A 99 -21.80 -10.94 -6.35
C GLY A 99 -22.99 -10.70 -5.42
N ARG A 100 -22.79 -9.99 -4.31
CA ARG A 100 -23.86 -9.64 -3.37
C ARG A 100 -24.91 -8.72 -3.98
N VAL A 101 -24.47 -7.66 -4.67
CA VAL A 101 -25.38 -6.70 -5.34
C VAL A 101 -26.20 -7.41 -6.40
N PHE A 102 -25.58 -8.26 -7.22
CA PHE A 102 -26.30 -9.03 -8.23
C PHE A 102 -27.41 -9.89 -7.62
N VAL A 103 -27.13 -10.58 -6.52
CA VAL A 103 -28.12 -11.42 -5.84
C VAL A 103 -29.23 -10.60 -5.18
N HIS A 104 -28.90 -9.42 -4.64
CA HIS A 104 -29.88 -8.48 -4.16
C HIS A 104 -30.83 -8.03 -5.29
N ASP A 105 -30.28 -7.67 -6.46
CA ASP A 105 -31.07 -7.28 -7.64
C ASP A 105 -32.03 -8.41 -8.06
N LEU A 106 -31.57 -9.68 -8.05
CA LEU A 106 -32.42 -10.84 -8.36
C LEU A 106 -33.56 -11.03 -7.35
N ARG A 107 -33.31 -10.72 -6.07
CA ARG A 107 -34.33 -10.79 -5.01
C ARG A 107 -35.35 -9.68 -5.16
N GLU A 108 -34.93 -8.46 -5.44
CA GLU A 108 -35.84 -7.32 -5.69
C GLU A 108 -36.72 -7.56 -6.92
N MET A 109 -36.19 -8.21 -7.96
CA MET A 109 -36.95 -8.59 -9.14
C MET A 109 -37.86 -9.81 -8.94
N GLY A 110 -37.81 -10.49 -7.77
CA GLY A 110 -38.63 -11.66 -7.48
C GLY A 110 -38.30 -12.91 -8.32
N ILE A 111 -37.12 -12.95 -8.95
CA ILE A 111 -36.70 -14.05 -9.84
C ILE A 111 -35.66 -14.98 -9.20
N LEU A 112 -35.18 -14.67 -7.99
CA LEU A 112 -34.14 -15.45 -7.30
C LEU A 112 -34.49 -16.95 -7.20
N ASP A 113 -35.73 -17.28 -6.87
CA ASP A 113 -36.18 -18.67 -6.67
C ASP A 113 -36.33 -19.46 -7.99
N GLN A 114 -36.42 -18.76 -9.13
CA GLN A 114 -36.52 -19.36 -10.46
C GLN A 114 -35.16 -19.78 -11.02
N VAL A 115 -34.06 -19.27 -10.44
CA VAL A 115 -32.70 -19.55 -10.89
C VAL A 115 -32.33 -21.01 -10.59
N ARG A 116 -31.81 -21.72 -11.60
CA ARG A 116 -31.29 -23.09 -11.47
C ARG A 116 -29.81 -23.23 -11.81
N THR A 117 -29.29 -22.39 -12.69
CA THR A 117 -27.87 -22.36 -13.03
C THR A 117 -27.35 -20.93 -13.14
N LEU A 118 -26.04 -20.76 -12.92
CA LEU A 118 -25.35 -19.48 -12.94
C LEU A 118 -24.07 -19.63 -13.77
N LYS A 119 -23.75 -18.63 -14.58
CA LYS A 119 -22.45 -18.46 -15.23
C LYS A 119 -21.79 -17.17 -14.76
N VAL A 120 -20.50 -17.27 -14.46
CA VAL A 120 -19.64 -16.16 -14.05
C VAL A 120 -18.58 -15.99 -15.12
N GLY A 121 -18.48 -14.81 -15.73
CA GLY A 121 -17.38 -14.44 -16.62
C GLY A 121 -16.45 -13.46 -15.93
N LEU A 122 -15.15 -13.79 -15.85
CA LEU A 122 -14.09 -12.89 -15.40
C LEU A 122 -13.29 -12.42 -16.62
N TYR A 123 -13.01 -11.12 -16.71
CA TYR A 123 -12.44 -10.49 -17.90
C TYR A 123 -11.13 -9.75 -17.58
N GLY A 124 -10.30 -9.56 -18.61
CA GLY A 124 -9.08 -8.73 -18.55
C GLY A 124 -8.14 -9.10 -17.41
N SER A 125 -7.73 -8.10 -16.62
CA SER A 125 -6.78 -8.27 -15.51
C SER A 125 -7.35 -9.04 -14.33
N LEU A 126 -8.67 -8.96 -14.12
CA LEU A 126 -9.37 -9.74 -13.11
C LEU A 126 -9.27 -11.24 -13.40
N SER A 127 -9.39 -11.63 -14.68
CA SER A 127 -9.15 -13.01 -15.12
C SER A 127 -7.68 -13.40 -14.94
N ALA A 128 -6.75 -12.53 -15.35
CA ALA A 128 -5.34 -12.89 -15.43
C ALA A 128 -4.69 -13.11 -14.06
N THR A 129 -5.05 -12.32 -13.04
CA THR A 129 -4.47 -12.41 -11.69
C THR A 129 -5.45 -12.94 -10.62
N GLY A 130 -6.71 -13.16 -10.96
CA GLY A 130 -7.77 -13.41 -9.99
C GLY A 130 -7.57 -14.65 -9.12
N LYS A 131 -6.90 -15.69 -9.64
CA LYS A 131 -6.58 -16.90 -8.86
C LYS A 131 -5.63 -16.59 -7.69
N GLY A 132 -4.62 -15.75 -7.90
CA GLY A 132 -3.70 -15.32 -6.85
C GLY A 132 -4.36 -14.39 -5.82
N HIS A 133 -5.39 -13.65 -6.24
CA HIS A 133 -6.15 -12.72 -5.42
C HIS A 133 -7.39 -13.32 -4.73
N MET A 134 -7.57 -14.64 -4.82
CA MET A 134 -8.75 -15.32 -4.26
C MET A 134 -10.09 -14.80 -4.83
N THR A 135 -10.09 -14.33 -6.08
CA THR A 135 -11.30 -13.84 -6.76
C THR A 135 -12.42 -14.88 -6.82
N PRO A 136 -12.16 -16.17 -7.15
CA PRO A 136 -13.22 -17.18 -7.17
C PRO A 136 -13.92 -17.34 -5.82
N GLN A 137 -13.14 -17.41 -4.74
CA GLN A 137 -13.64 -17.48 -3.37
C GLN A 137 -14.53 -16.27 -3.08
N ALA A 138 -14.03 -15.08 -3.39
CA ALA A 138 -14.72 -13.82 -3.14
C ALA A 138 -16.06 -13.73 -3.88
N VAL A 139 -16.07 -14.04 -5.18
CA VAL A 139 -17.29 -14.04 -6.00
C VAL A 139 -18.31 -15.03 -5.43
N MET A 140 -17.91 -16.25 -5.09
CA MET A 140 -18.81 -17.24 -4.53
C MET A 140 -19.40 -16.82 -3.18
N MET A 141 -18.58 -16.31 -2.26
CA MET A 141 -19.07 -15.83 -0.97
C MET A 141 -20.06 -14.67 -1.13
N GLY A 142 -19.80 -13.77 -2.08
CA GLY A 142 -20.70 -12.67 -2.44
C GLY A 142 -22.03 -13.17 -3.01
N LEU A 143 -21.99 -14.16 -3.90
CA LEU A 143 -23.18 -14.80 -4.47
C LEU A 143 -24.00 -15.59 -3.42
N GLU A 144 -23.36 -16.09 -2.36
CA GLU A 144 -24.08 -16.63 -1.21
C GLU A 144 -24.69 -15.55 -0.30
N GLY A 145 -24.47 -14.26 -0.61
CA GLY A 145 -25.00 -13.10 0.12
C GLY A 145 -24.08 -12.55 1.21
N SER A 146 -22.83 -13.00 1.30
CA SER A 146 -21.89 -12.54 2.33
C SER A 146 -21.40 -11.10 2.06
N ASP A 147 -21.15 -10.33 3.12
CA ASP A 147 -20.50 -9.00 3.04
C ASP A 147 -18.98 -9.13 3.24
N PRO A 148 -18.12 -8.48 2.45
CA PRO A 148 -16.70 -8.36 2.82
C PRO A 148 -16.47 -7.69 4.17
N GLU A 149 -17.35 -6.79 4.62
CA GLU A 149 -17.21 -6.12 5.91
C GLU A 149 -17.51 -7.05 7.09
N THR A 150 -18.44 -8.01 6.94
CA THR A 150 -18.94 -8.82 8.07
C THR A 150 -18.57 -10.30 8.00
N ILE A 151 -18.14 -10.80 6.83
CA ILE A 151 -17.78 -12.21 6.66
C ILE A 151 -16.61 -12.58 7.57
N GLU A 152 -16.74 -13.71 8.28
CA GLU A 152 -15.65 -14.24 9.11
C GLU A 152 -14.58 -14.89 8.20
N PRO A 153 -13.35 -14.34 8.10
CA PRO A 153 -12.38 -14.76 7.08
C PRO A 153 -11.99 -16.22 7.17
N SER A 154 -11.95 -16.76 8.40
CA SER A 154 -11.61 -18.18 8.66
C SER A 154 -12.61 -19.16 8.01
N THR A 155 -13.84 -18.72 7.72
CA THR A 155 -14.88 -19.56 7.10
C THR A 155 -14.81 -19.63 5.57
N ILE A 156 -14.10 -18.69 4.92
CA ILE A 156 -14.08 -18.57 3.45
C ILE A 156 -13.50 -19.84 2.81
N GLY A 157 -12.40 -20.35 3.36
CA GLY A 157 -11.72 -21.53 2.82
C GLY A 157 -12.58 -22.79 2.87
N SER A 158 -13.22 -23.06 4.01
CA SER A 158 -14.06 -24.25 4.18
C SER A 158 -15.33 -24.18 3.33
N ARG A 159 -15.99 -23.02 3.27
CA ARG A 159 -17.20 -22.83 2.43
C ARG A 159 -16.89 -23.00 0.95
N TYR A 160 -15.78 -22.40 0.49
CA TYR A 160 -15.32 -22.57 -0.89
C TYR A 160 -15.03 -24.04 -1.23
N ALA A 161 -14.36 -24.78 -0.34
CA ALA A 161 -14.08 -26.20 -0.53
C ALA A 161 -15.37 -27.05 -0.61
N SER A 162 -16.39 -26.72 0.20
CA SER A 162 -17.71 -27.36 0.11
C SER A 162 -18.38 -27.13 -1.25
N ILE A 163 -18.36 -25.90 -1.76
CA ILE A 163 -18.93 -25.58 -3.09
C ILE A 163 -18.26 -26.41 -4.20
N LEU A 164 -16.93 -26.52 -4.17
CA LEU A 164 -16.18 -27.31 -5.15
C LEU A 164 -16.49 -28.82 -5.06
N THR A 165 -16.66 -29.35 -3.84
CA THR A 165 -16.88 -30.77 -3.61
C THR A 165 -18.32 -31.18 -3.94
N GLU A 166 -19.28 -30.39 -3.47
CA GLU A 166 -20.71 -30.69 -3.59
C GLU A 166 -21.29 -30.26 -4.93
N LYS A 167 -20.61 -29.36 -5.65
CA LYS A 167 -21.08 -28.74 -6.90
C LYS A 167 -22.44 -28.04 -6.74
N ARG A 168 -22.64 -27.41 -5.59
CA ARG A 168 -23.84 -26.68 -5.18
C ARG A 168 -23.45 -25.32 -4.62
N LEU A 169 -24.26 -24.30 -4.91
CA LEU A 169 -24.10 -22.94 -4.41
C LEU A 169 -25.42 -22.46 -3.78
N GLN A 170 -25.37 -21.89 -2.58
CA GLN A 170 -26.55 -21.33 -1.92
C GLN A 170 -26.74 -19.86 -2.31
N LEU A 171 -27.33 -19.61 -3.48
CA LEU A 171 -27.55 -18.27 -4.01
C LEU A 171 -28.41 -17.43 -3.05
N GLY A 172 -27.85 -16.32 -2.59
CA GLY A 172 -28.47 -15.44 -1.58
C GLY A 172 -28.76 -16.08 -0.23
N GLY A 173 -28.13 -17.22 0.06
CA GLY A 173 -28.32 -18.00 1.28
C GLY A 173 -29.65 -18.76 1.35
N THR A 174 -30.47 -18.73 0.30
CA THR A 174 -31.82 -19.31 0.30
C THR A 174 -32.04 -20.30 -0.83
N ASN A 175 -31.65 -19.96 -2.07
CA ASN A 175 -31.89 -20.81 -3.23
C ASN A 175 -30.64 -21.65 -3.56
N THR A 176 -30.76 -22.98 -3.42
CA THR A 176 -29.66 -23.89 -3.76
C THR A 176 -29.65 -24.23 -5.25
N ILE A 177 -28.59 -23.84 -5.95
CA ILE A 177 -28.42 -24.07 -7.38
C ILE A 177 -27.29 -25.08 -7.66
N LYS A 178 -27.34 -25.72 -8.84
CA LYS A 178 -26.23 -26.54 -9.32
C LYS A 178 -25.16 -25.63 -9.89
N TYR A 179 -23.94 -25.75 -9.39
CA TYR A 179 -22.82 -24.90 -9.80
C TYR A 179 -21.53 -25.72 -9.86
N ASP A 180 -20.95 -25.83 -11.05
CA ASP A 180 -19.67 -26.50 -11.28
C ASP A 180 -18.65 -25.47 -11.75
N MET A 181 -17.71 -25.09 -10.88
CA MET A 181 -16.78 -23.99 -11.14
C MET A 181 -15.99 -24.18 -12.44
N ASP A 182 -15.56 -25.40 -12.75
CA ASP A 182 -14.73 -25.68 -13.93
C ASP A 182 -15.48 -25.41 -15.25
N ARG A 183 -16.81 -25.51 -15.21
CA ARG A 183 -17.70 -25.26 -16.35
C ARG A 183 -18.31 -23.85 -16.31
N ASP A 184 -18.68 -23.39 -15.13
CA ASP A 184 -19.55 -22.25 -14.92
C ASP A 184 -18.79 -20.95 -14.61
N MET A 185 -17.49 -21.02 -14.28
CA MET A 185 -16.60 -19.86 -14.16
C MET A 185 -15.68 -19.74 -15.38
N LEU A 186 -15.99 -18.78 -16.25
CA LEU A 186 -15.29 -18.51 -17.49
C LEU A 186 -14.20 -17.46 -17.28
N TRP A 187 -12.98 -17.80 -17.66
CA TRP A 187 -11.81 -16.93 -17.59
C TRP A 187 -11.48 -16.38 -18.97
N ARG A 188 -11.58 -15.06 -19.16
CA ARG A 188 -11.34 -14.40 -20.44
C ARG A 188 -10.26 -13.33 -20.30
N ASN A 189 -9.20 -13.46 -21.08
CA ASN A 189 -8.09 -12.50 -21.08
C ASN A 189 -8.45 -11.17 -21.75
N GLU A 190 -9.49 -11.16 -22.58
CA GLU A 190 -9.96 -9.95 -23.25
C GLU A 190 -10.71 -9.07 -22.24
N PRO A 191 -10.29 -7.81 -22.02
CA PRO A 191 -11.01 -6.90 -21.14
C PRO A 191 -12.34 -6.48 -21.78
N LEU A 192 -13.31 -6.16 -20.93
CA LEU A 192 -14.53 -5.48 -21.37
C LEU A 192 -14.20 -4.01 -21.72
N PRO A 193 -15.00 -3.34 -22.57
CA PRO A 193 -14.68 -2.00 -23.08
C PRO A 193 -14.51 -0.92 -22.02
N THR A 194 -15.24 -1.02 -20.91
CA THR A 194 -15.32 0.02 -19.86
C THR A 194 -14.12 0.02 -18.91
N HIS A 195 -13.66 -1.15 -18.47
CA HIS A 195 -12.57 -1.25 -17.49
C HIS A 195 -11.93 -2.66 -17.52
N PRO A 196 -10.60 -2.79 -17.32
CA PRO A 196 -9.91 -4.09 -17.43
C PRO A 196 -10.30 -5.10 -16.34
N ASN A 197 -10.76 -4.66 -15.17
CA ASN A 197 -11.32 -5.53 -14.12
C ASN A 197 -12.84 -5.73 -14.33
N GLY A 198 -13.22 -6.40 -15.40
CA GLY A 198 -14.62 -6.67 -15.73
C GLY A 198 -15.09 -8.03 -15.23
N MET A 199 -16.36 -8.11 -14.80
CA MET A 199 -17.04 -9.38 -14.53
C MET A 199 -18.48 -9.35 -15.03
N ARG A 200 -18.99 -10.50 -15.47
CA ARG A 200 -20.36 -10.67 -15.94
C ARG A 200 -21.02 -11.82 -15.21
N PHE A 201 -22.20 -11.59 -14.65
CA PHE A 201 -23.02 -12.66 -14.06
C PHE A 201 -24.23 -12.90 -14.94
N THR A 202 -24.55 -14.17 -15.18
CA THR A 202 -25.70 -14.57 -16.01
C THR A 202 -26.40 -15.76 -15.37
N VAL A 203 -27.70 -15.66 -15.13
CA VAL A 203 -28.52 -16.70 -14.49
C VAL A 203 -29.55 -17.28 -15.46
N PHE A 204 -29.84 -18.57 -15.30
CA PHE A 204 -30.77 -19.31 -16.15
C PHE A 204 -31.77 -20.12 -15.32
N ASP A 205 -32.95 -20.36 -15.90
CA ASP A 205 -34.02 -21.16 -15.31
C ASP A 205 -33.82 -22.68 -15.51
N GLU A 206 -34.85 -23.47 -15.21
CA GLU A 206 -34.85 -24.94 -15.37
C GLU A 206 -34.79 -25.39 -16.84
N LYS A 207 -35.32 -24.58 -17.77
CA LYS A 207 -35.31 -24.86 -19.22
C LYS A 207 -34.00 -24.44 -19.87
N GLY A 208 -33.18 -23.66 -19.16
CA GLY A 208 -31.94 -23.08 -19.67
C GLY A 208 -32.13 -21.71 -20.32
N ASP A 209 -33.31 -21.09 -20.16
CA ASP A 209 -33.59 -19.74 -20.65
C ASP A 209 -32.92 -18.72 -19.73
N MET A 210 -32.33 -17.67 -20.33
CA MET A 210 -31.64 -16.62 -19.58
C MET A 210 -32.66 -15.74 -18.86
N LEU A 211 -32.55 -15.65 -17.53
CA LEU A 211 -33.42 -14.81 -16.70
C LEU A 211 -32.88 -13.40 -16.54
N ALA A 212 -31.57 -13.28 -16.26
CA ALA A 212 -30.91 -11.99 -16.07
C ALA A 212 -29.42 -12.08 -16.37
N THR A 213 -28.86 -10.94 -16.80
CA THR A 213 -27.42 -10.74 -16.97
C THR A 213 -27.05 -9.34 -16.54
N ASN A 214 -25.89 -9.18 -15.89
CA ASN A 214 -25.37 -7.86 -15.56
C ASN A 214 -23.83 -7.85 -15.58
N GLU A 215 -23.27 -6.69 -15.89
CA GLU A 215 -21.83 -6.44 -15.92
C GLU A 215 -21.41 -5.51 -14.78
N TYR A 216 -20.30 -5.86 -14.15
CA TYR A 216 -19.71 -5.10 -13.06
C TYR A 216 -18.24 -4.86 -13.34
N PHE A 217 -17.77 -3.69 -12.92
CA PHE A 217 -16.38 -3.26 -13.05
C PHE A 217 -15.83 -2.92 -11.68
N SER A 218 -14.71 -3.53 -11.29
CA SER A 218 -14.03 -3.14 -10.04
C SER A 218 -12.93 -2.13 -10.30
N VAL A 219 -13.19 -0.87 -9.94
CA VAL A 219 -12.38 0.30 -10.31
C VAL A 219 -11.32 0.70 -9.27
N GLY A 220 -11.16 -0.07 -8.20
CA GLY A 220 -10.19 0.21 -7.12
C GLY A 220 -10.88 0.58 -5.80
N GLY A 221 -10.15 0.51 -4.69
CA GLY A 221 -10.69 0.79 -3.34
C GLY A 221 -11.85 -0.11 -2.87
N GLY A 222 -12.20 -1.17 -3.63
CA GLY A 222 -13.38 -2.00 -3.35
C GLY A 222 -14.68 -1.44 -3.94
N PHE A 223 -14.62 -0.36 -4.73
CA PHE A 223 -15.76 0.17 -5.45
C PHE A 223 -16.11 -0.70 -6.66
N ILE A 224 -17.40 -0.78 -6.94
CA ILE A 224 -17.95 -1.45 -8.11
C ILE A 224 -18.83 -0.48 -8.88
N VAL A 225 -18.79 -0.59 -10.21
CA VAL A 225 -19.61 0.21 -11.12
C VAL A 225 -20.33 -0.73 -12.08
N ASN A 226 -21.57 -0.41 -12.43
CA ASN A 226 -22.36 -1.10 -13.44
C ASN A 226 -22.99 -0.06 -14.40
N GLU A 227 -23.67 -0.51 -15.46
CA GLU A 227 -24.31 0.40 -16.43
C GLU A 227 -25.32 1.38 -15.78
N ARG A 228 -25.98 0.98 -14.68
CA ARG A 228 -26.91 1.83 -13.93
C ARG A 228 -26.23 2.87 -13.02
N THR A 229 -24.95 2.67 -12.69
CA THR A 229 -24.17 3.49 -11.76
C THR A 229 -22.95 4.13 -12.43
N GLN A 230 -22.90 4.14 -13.77
CA GLN A 230 -21.87 4.84 -14.54
C GLN A 230 -21.94 6.35 -14.28
N VAL A 231 -21.24 6.80 -13.24
CA VAL A 231 -20.91 8.20 -13.01
C VAL A 231 -19.44 8.32 -13.39
N ASP A 232 -19.15 9.10 -14.43
CA ASP A 232 -17.86 9.26 -15.13
C ASP A 232 -16.69 9.76 -14.26
N GLU A 233 -16.77 9.67 -12.94
CA GLU A 233 -15.91 10.45 -12.05
C GLU A 233 -14.49 9.90 -11.89
N ASN A 234 -14.16 8.69 -12.38
CA ASN A 234 -12.76 8.19 -12.42
C ASN A 234 -12.50 7.09 -13.47
N LEU A 235 -13.33 6.96 -14.51
CA LEU A 235 -13.14 5.94 -15.55
C LEU A 235 -12.21 6.48 -16.66
N TYR A 236 -10.89 6.44 -16.45
CA TYR A 236 -9.92 6.73 -17.52
C TYR A 236 -9.81 5.54 -18.50
N TYR A 237 -10.90 5.21 -19.19
CA TYR A 237 -10.87 4.23 -20.28
C TYR A 237 -11.81 4.62 -21.42
N ARG A 238 -11.25 5.24 -22.45
CA ARG A 238 -11.78 5.13 -23.82
C ARG A 238 -10.71 4.52 -24.73
N ALA A 239 -11.00 3.30 -25.15
CA ALA A 239 -10.39 2.53 -26.24
C ALA A 239 -8.85 2.31 -26.15
N VAL A 240 -8.46 1.09 -25.74
CA VAL A 240 -7.13 0.55 -26.02
C VAL A 240 -7.00 0.34 -27.53
N ASN A 241 -6.35 1.27 -28.23
CA ASN A 241 -5.91 1.02 -29.59
C ASN A 241 -4.59 0.23 -29.55
N LYS A 242 -4.66 -1.08 -29.88
CA LYS A 242 -3.50 -2.00 -29.92
C LYS A 242 -2.37 -1.52 -30.85
N ASP A 243 -2.63 -0.51 -31.68
CA ASP A 243 -1.70 0.02 -32.68
C ASP A 243 -0.85 1.19 -32.16
N ALA A 244 -1.17 1.75 -30.99
CA ALA A 244 -0.40 2.82 -30.36
C ALA A 244 0.74 2.34 -29.43
N ALA A 245 0.90 1.03 -29.24
CA ALA A 245 2.02 0.46 -28.50
C ALA A 245 3.32 0.56 -29.33
N SER A 246 4.39 1.09 -28.73
CA SER A 246 5.65 1.44 -29.41
C SER A 246 6.19 0.32 -30.31
N GLN A 247 6.42 0.66 -31.59
CA GLN A 247 6.95 -0.20 -32.66
C GLN A 247 8.30 -0.86 -32.38
N ALA A 248 9.09 -0.36 -31.41
CA ALA A 248 10.46 -0.82 -31.13
C ALA A 248 10.58 -2.32 -30.75
N ARG A 249 9.47 -2.99 -30.46
CA ARG A 249 9.44 -4.43 -30.15
C ARG A 249 8.71 -5.29 -31.19
N ARG A 250 8.09 -4.69 -32.22
CA ARG A 250 7.25 -5.44 -33.17
C ARG A 250 8.02 -5.99 -34.37
N GLU A 251 9.10 -5.38 -34.85
CA GLU A 251 9.71 -5.81 -36.13
C GLU A 251 11.24 -5.76 -36.11
N GLN A 252 11.86 -6.94 -35.98
CA GLN A 252 13.14 -7.22 -36.61
C GLN A 252 12.90 -7.34 -38.14
N SER A 253 13.36 -6.31 -38.86
CA SER A 253 13.73 -6.22 -40.29
C SER A 253 12.85 -6.87 -41.37
N HIS A 254 12.23 -6.06 -42.25
CA HIS A 254 12.77 -5.63 -43.55
C HIS A 254 11.70 -4.93 -44.42
N GLY A 255 11.94 -3.67 -44.82
CA GLY A 255 11.67 -3.12 -46.16
C GLY A 255 10.23 -2.84 -46.65
N VAL A 256 9.98 -1.53 -46.87
CA VAL A 256 9.25 -0.89 -48.01
C VAL A 256 7.76 -0.53 -47.86
N GLU A 257 7.57 0.80 -47.77
CA GLU A 257 6.59 1.75 -48.34
C GLU A 257 5.06 1.61 -48.25
N SER A 258 4.49 2.81 -48.03
CA SER A 258 3.12 3.23 -47.75
C SER A 258 2.19 3.35 -48.97
N ALA A 259 0.88 3.19 -48.75
CA ALA A 259 -0.17 4.07 -49.32
C ALA A 259 -1.54 3.83 -48.64
N THR A 260 -2.26 4.91 -48.31
CA THR A 260 -3.70 4.92 -47.98
C THR A 260 -4.40 6.03 -48.76
N PRO A 261 -5.67 5.83 -49.17
CA PRO A 261 -6.57 6.94 -49.46
C PRO A 261 -7.85 6.92 -48.60
N SER A 262 -8.32 8.13 -48.29
CA SER A 262 -9.51 8.53 -47.52
C SER A 262 -10.82 8.51 -48.32
N LEU A 263 -11.95 8.30 -47.65
CA LEU A 263 -13.32 8.46 -48.19
C LEU A 263 -14.26 9.21 -47.21
N PRO A 264 -15.38 9.81 -47.70
CA PRO A 264 -16.05 10.98 -47.11
C PRO A 264 -17.42 10.71 -46.45
N SER A 265 -17.92 11.69 -45.69
CA SER A 265 -19.17 11.67 -44.91
C SER A 265 -20.42 12.16 -45.69
N PRO A 266 -21.65 11.68 -45.35
CA PRO A 266 -22.92 12.14 -45.95
C PRO A 266 -23.71 13.16 -45.07
N PRO A 267 -24.80 13.76 -45.60
CA PRO A 267 -25.31 15.08 -45.16
C PRO A 267 -26.45 15.03 -44.13
N SER A 268 -26.61 16.15 -43.43
CA SER A 268 -27.60 16.42 -42.38
C SER A 268 -28.88 17.07 -42.91
N SER A 269 -30.05 16.63 -42.42
CA SER A 269 -31.33 17.34 -42.51
C SER A 269 -31.73 17.92 -41.14
N SER A 270 -32.37 19.09 -41.19
CA SER A 270 -32.62 20.03 -40.10
C SER A 270 -34.08 20.02 -39.64
N SER A 271 -34.31 20.06 -38.33
CA SER A 271 -35.51 20.66 -37.72
C SER A 271 -35.19 21.15 -36.31
N SER A 272 -35.57 22.40 -36.03
CA SER A 272 -35.21 23.21 -34.85
C SER A 272 -35.86 22.74 -33.53
N PRO A 273 -35.29 23.12 -32.37
CA PRO A 273 -35.76 22.74 -31.04
C PRO A 273 -36.51 23.89 -30.36
N ASP A 274 -37.76 23.68 -29.98
CA ASP A 274 -38.44 24.44 -28.93
C ASP A 274 -39.49 23.49 -28.31
N ASP A 275 -39.63 23.55 -26.99
CA ASP A 275 -40.44 22.70 -26.10
C ASP A 275 -39.79 21.42 -25.55
N ALA A 276 -39.02 21.57 -24.46
CA ALA A 276 -38.78 20.51 -23.48
C ALA A 276 -39.23 20.99 -22.08
N PRO A 277 -40.19 20.32 -21.40
CA PRO A 277 -40.67 20.72 -20.09
C PRO A 277 -39.59 20.55 -19.02
N SER A 278 -39.52 21.51 -18.09
CA SER A 278 -38.70 21.47 -16.89
C SER A 278 -38.99 20.24 -16.03
N ALA A 279 -37.95 19.44 -15.78
CA ALA A 279 -38.00 18.31 -14.86
C ALA A 279 -38.27 18.78 -13.42
N PRO A 280 -39.02 18.00 -12.61
CA PRO A 280 -39.29 18.35 -11.21
C PRO A 280 -38.01 18.30 -10.37
N PRO A 281 -37.92 19.05 -9.26
CA PRO A 281 -36.74 19.04 -8.40
C PRO A 281 -36.62 17.65 -7.76
N GLY A 282 -35.61 16.89 -8.18
CA GLY A 282 -35.20 15.67 -7.49
C GLY A 282 -34.59 16.01 -6.13
N ASP A 283 -34.88 15.18 -5.14
CA ASP A 283 -34.32 15.28 -3.78
C ASP A 283 -32.79 15.42 -3.84
N SER A 284 -32.29 16.62 -3.62
CA SER A 284 -30.85 16.88 -3.55
C SER A 284 -30.33 16.27 -2.25
N LEU A 285 -29.46 15.26 -2.36
CA LEU A 285 -28.69 14.75 -1.23
C LEU A 285 -28.05 15.92 -0.44
N PRO A 286 -28.05 15.89 0.90
CA PRO A 286 -27.46 16.96 1.70
C PRO A 286 -25.98 17.14 1.34
N GLN A 287 -25.64 18.30 0.80
CA GLN A 287 -24.27 18.60 0.41
C GLN A 287 -23.42 18.98 1.65
N PRO A 288 -22.14 18.59 1.69
CA PRO A 288 -21.26 18.97 2.79
C PRO A 288 -21.01 20.49 2.80
N PRO A 289 -20.97 21.15 3.98
CA PRO A 289 -20.85 22.60 4.09
C PRO A 289 -19.51 23.17 3.62
N TYR A 290 -18.42 22.41 3.77
CA TYR A 290 -17.06 22.89 3.50
C TYR A 290 -16.41 22.14 2.36
N LEU A 291 -16.71 22.57 1.14
CA LEU A 291 -16.18 21.97 -0.08
C LEU A 291 -14.78 22.50 -0.39
N PHE A 292 -13.88 21.60 -0.76
CA PHE A 292 -12.55 21.93 -1.29
C PHE A 292 -12.23 21.05 -2.49
N SER A 293 -11.45 21.58 -3.43
CA SER A 293 -11.09 20.92 -4.69
C SER A 293 -9.60 20.64 -4.85
N ASN A 294 -8.75 21.29 -4.06
CA ASN A 294 -7.29 21.20 -4.09
C ASN A 294 -6.71 21.57 -2.72
N ALA A 295 -5.42 21.37 -2.52
CA ALA A 295 -4.72 21.60 -1.27
C ALA A 295 -4.77 23.08 -0.85
N GLN A 296 -4.59 23.99 -1.82
CA GLN A 296 -4.70 25.43 -1.56
C GLN A 296 -6.10 25.84 -1.08
N GLY A 297 -7.15 25.25 -1.66
CA GLY A 297 -8.55 25.46 -1.30
C GLY A 297 -8.85 24.94 0.11
N LEU A 298 -8.33 23.75 0.45
CA LEU A 298 -8.42 23.21 1.82
C LEU A 298 -7.72 24.15 2.82
N LEU A 299 -6.52 24.61 2.51
CA LEU A 299 -5.78 25.55 3.36
C LEU A 299 -6.53 26.88 3.55
N ASN A 300 -7.09 27.43 2.47
CA ASN A 300 -7.90 28.64 2.54
C ASN A 300 -9.14 28.44 3.42
N MET A 301 -9.81 27.28 3.31
CA MET A 301 -10.99 26.96 4.12
C MET A 301 -10.64 26.87 5.62
N THR A 302 -9.52 26.23 5.98
CA THR A 302 -9.07 26.17 7.39
C THR A 302 -8.83 27.56 7.98
N ARG A 303 -8.26 28.49 7.19
CA ARG A 303 -8.02 29.88 7.59
C ARG A 303 -9.30 30.69 7.70
N GLN A 304 -10.22 30.54 6.74
CA GLN A 304 -11.48 31.29 6.69
C GLN A 304 -12.41 30.89 7.84
N GLN A 305 -12.50 29.59 8.13
CA GLN A 305 -13.40 29.06 9.16
C GLN A 305 -12.75 28.97 10.54
N ASN A 306 -11.43 29.21 10.64
CA ASN A 306 -10.64 29.00 11.85
C ASN A 306 -10.80 27.59 12.43
N LEU A 307 -10.73 26.58 11.55
CA LEU A 307 -10.85 25.16 11.88
C LEU A 307 -9.61 24.41 11.42
N THR A 308 -9.23 23.37 12.16
CA THR A 308 -8.24 22.38 11.70
C THR A 308 -8.81 21.55 10.54
N ILE A 309 -7.94 20.84 9.81
CA ILE A 309 -8.36 19.95 8.72
C ILE A 309 -9.30 18.87 9.25
N ALA A 310 -8.98 18.23 10.38
CA ALA A 310 -9.84 17.22 11.01
C ALA A 310 -11.21 17.77 11.40
N GLN A 311 -11.28 18.97 11.98
CA GLN A 311 -12.55 19.61 12.33
C GLN A 311 -13.40 19.96 11.10
N LEU A 312 -12.77 20.38 10.01
CA LEU A 312 -13.45 20.64 8.75
C LEU A 312 -14.08 19.36 8.19
N VAL A 313 -13.32 18.26 8.12
CA VAL A 313 -13.84 16.96 7.67
C VAL A 313 -14.94 16.46 8.60
N TRP A 314 -14.77 16.60 9.93
CA TRP A 314 -15.82 16.26 10.90
C TRP A 314 -17.15 16.97 10.58
N GLN A 315 -17.11 18.28 10.30
CA GLN A 315 -18.32 19.03 9.97
C GLN A 315 -18.92 18.62 8.63
N ASN A 316 -18.10 18.15 7.68
CA ASN A 316 -18.59 17.57 6.44
C ASN A 316 -19.29 16.22 6.66
N GLU A 317 -18.72 15.34 7.49
CA GLU A 317 -19.36 14.05 7.81
C GLU A 317 -20.69 14.23 8.55
N ARG A 318 -20.85 15.32 9.31
CA ARG A 318 -22.10 15.66 9.98
C ARG A 318 -23.28 15.93 9.05
N SER A 319 -23.04 16.12 7.74
CA SER A 319 -24.11 16.16 6.75
C SER A 319 -24.73 14.79 6.48
N TYR A 320 -24.01 13.70 6.78
CA TYR A 320 -24.44 12.32 6.52
C TYR A 320 -24.80 11.54 7.79
N MET A 321 -24.11 11.81 8.91
CA MET A 321 -24.21 11.02 10.14
C MET A 321 -24.15 11.90 11.41
N SER A 322 -24.57 11.38 12.57
CA SER A 322 -24.46 12.10 13.85
C SER A 322 -23.03 12.12 14.39
N SER A 323 -22.72 13.05 15.30
CA SER A 323 -21.41 13.15 15.97
C SER A 323 -20.99 11.86 16.70
N GLU A 324 -21.97 11.18 17.29
CA GLU A 324 -21.79 9.92 18.00
C GLU A 324 -21.47 8.80 17.02
N GLN A 325 -22.24 8.70 15.92
CA GLN A 325 -22.00 7.72 14.86
C GLN A 325 -20.62 7.89 14.22
N ILE A 326 -20.20 9.14 13.95
CA ILE A 326 -18.87 9.42 13.41
C ILE A 326 -17.78 8.94 14.37
N SER A 327 -17.93 9.22 15.68
CA SER A 327 -16.98 8.73 16.69
C SER A 327 -16.91 7.20 16.72
N GLU A 328 -18.07 6.54 16.76
CA GLU A 328 -18.18 5.08 16.84
C GLU A 328 -17.56 4.40 15.62
N GLU A 329 -17.85 4.88 14.41
CA GLU A 329 -17.30 4.30 13.18
C GLU A 329 -15.79 4.54 13.06
N LEU A 330 -15.27 5.71 13.44
CA LEU A 330 -13.82 5.96 13.47
C LEU A 330 -13.09 5.05 14.45
N LEU A 331 -13.66 4.84 15.64
CA LEU A 331 -13.09 3.93 16.64
C LEU A 331 -13.22 2.46 16.23
N LYS A 332 -14.30 2.09 15.52
CA LYS A 332 -14.47 0.76 14.92
C LYS A 332 -13.41 0.50 13.86
N ILE A 333 -13.16 1.45 12.96
CA ILE A 333 -12.06 1.39 11.99
C ILE A 333 -10.72 1.17 12.69
N TRP A 334 -10.43 1.97 13.73
CA TRP A 334 -9.20 1.81 14.50
C TRP A 334 -9.10 0.45 15.18
N SER A 335 -10.19 -0.03 15.78
CA SER A 335 -10.23 -1.35 16.42
C SER A 335 -9.91 -2.48 15.44
N VAL A 336 -10.43 -2.42 14.20
CA VAL A 336 -10.10 -3.40 13.16
C VAL A 336 -8.64 -3.28 12.70
N MET A 337 -8.12 -2.06 12.58
CA MET A 337 -6.71 -1.81 12.29
C MET A 337 -5.78 -2.39 13.36
N ASP A 338 -6.04 -2.13 14.64
CA ASP A 338 -5.29 -2.71 15.78
C ASP A 338 -5.41 -4.23 15.84
N GLY A 339 -6.63 -4.76 15.60
CA GLY A 339 -6.88 -6.19 15.47
C GLY A 339 -6.02 -6.84 14.39
N SER A 340 -5.92 -6.21 13.22
CA SER A 340 -5.08 -6.69 12.12
C SER A 340 -3.58 -6.74 12.50
N ILE A 341 -3.09 -5.73 13.23
CA ILE A 341 -1.71 -5.74 13.75
C ILE A 341 -1.53 -6.92 14.72
N ARG A 342 -2.45 -7.07 15.66
CA ARG A 342 -2.44 -8.12 16.69
C ARG A 342 -2.41 -9.50 16.06
N ASP A 343 -3.27 -9.76 15.08
CA ASP A 343 -3.33 -11.03 14.36
C ASP A 343 -2.01 -11.33 13.63
N GLY A 344 -1.41 -10.31 13.00
CA GLY A 344 -0.13 -10.47 12.32
C GLY A 344 1.04 -10.75 13.26
N VAL A 345 1.14 -10.06 14.40
CA VAL A 345 2.24 -10.29 15.37
C VAL A 345 2.05 -11.55 16.22
N SER A 346 0.82 -12.04 16.35
CA SER A 346 0.50 -13.25 17.11
C SER A 346 0.39 -14.52 16.25
N SER A 347 0.50 -14.39 14.92
CA SER A 347 0.43 -15.51 13.98
C SER A 347 1.45 -16.60 14.31
N THR A 348 0.97 -17.85 14.31
CA THR A 348 1.81 -19.06 14.49
C THR A 348 2.25 -19.67 13.16
N GLU A 349 1.67 -19.22 12.05
CA GLU A 349 2.04 -19.69 10.72
C GLU A 349 3.43 -19.19 10.33
N GLU A 350 4.22 -20.04 9.68
CA GLU A 350 5.57 -19.65 9.26
C GLU A 350 5.62 -19.04 7.85
N LEU A 351 4.66 -19.40 6.98
CA LEU A 351 4.65 -19.04 5.56
C LEU A 351 3.32 -18.37 5.19
N LEU A 352 3.38 -17.45 4.23
CA LEU A 352 2.20 -16.88 3.58
C LEU A 352 1.65 -17.85 2.53
N PRO A 353 0.32 -17.81 2.25
CA PRO A 353 -0.27 -18.63 1.21
C PRO A 353 0.23 -18.24 -0.18
N GLY A 354 0.25 -19.22 -1.10
CA GLY A 354 0.69 -19.05 -2.48
C GLY A 354 2.03 -19.71 -2.78
N ARG A 355 2.42 -19.68 -4.06
CA ARG A 355 3.58 -20.44 -4.59
C ARG A 355 4.96 -19.83 -4.28
N LEU A 356 5.00 -18.61 -3.73
CA LEU A 356 6.24 -17.89 -3.47
C LEU A 356 6.96 -18.34 -2.20
N GLY A 357 6.29 -19.06 -1.29
CA GLY A 357 6.90 -19.54 -0.04
C GLY A 357 7.46 -18.41 0.84
N VAL A 358 6.84 -17.23 0.81
CA VAL A 358 7.31 -16.06 1.57
C VAL A 358 7.10 -16.33 3.06
N ARG A 359 8.16 -16.19 3.85
CA ARG A 359 8.11 -16.38 5.30
C ARG A 359 7.44 -15.19 5.99
N ARG A 360 6.54 -15.46 6.94
CA ARG A 360 6.03 -14.45 7.87
C ARG A 360 7.15 -13.97 8.79
N ARG A 361 7.26 -12.65 8.94
CA ARG A 361 8.31 -11.95 9.69
C ARG A 361 7.75 -11.23 10.91
N ALA A 362 6.49 -10.80 10.90
CA ALA A 362 5.91 -9.95 11.94
C ALA A 362 6.09 -10.52 13.36
N ALA A 363 5.64 -11.74 13.61
CA ALA A 363 5.76 -12.40 14.92
C ALA A 363 7.22 -12.58 15.38
N GLY A 364 8.15 -12.76 14.44
CA GLY A 364 9.58 -12.84 14.74
C GLY A 364 10.19 -11.48 15.12
N LEU A 365 9.81 -10.43 14.39
CA LEU A 365 10.24 -9.05 14.64
C LEU A 365 9.68 -8.55 15.98
N TYR A 366 8.39 -8.75 16.23
CA TYR A 366 7.74 -8.37 17.48
C TYR A 366 8.44 -9.01 18.68
N ARG A 367 8.64 -10.34 18.66
CA ARG A 367 9.38 -11.04 19.74
C ARG A 367 10.80 -10.51 19.94
N ARG A 368 11.46 -9.99 18.90
CA ARG A 368 12.81 -9.42 19.01
C ARG A 368 12.79 -8.07 19.72
N LEU A 369 11.82 -7.22 19.41
CA LEU A 369 11.67 -5.89 20.01
C LEU A 369 11.49 -5.96 21.53
N PHE A 370 10.74 -6.94 22.03
CA PHE A 370 10.49 -7.11 23.46
C PHE A 370 11.54 -7.94 24.22
N LYS A 371 12.48 -8.59 23.54
CA LYS A 371 13.57 -9.35 24.18
C LYS A 371 14.68 -8.46 24.76
N GLY A 372 14.67 -7.15 24.47
CA GLY A 372 15.82 -6.27 24.67
C GLY A 372 15.86 -5.40 25.94
N PHE A 373 14.79 -5.31 26.74
CA PHE A 373 14.77 -4.29 27.81
C PHE A 373 15.51 -4.69 29.08
N TYR A 374 15.52 -5.97 29.47
CA TYR A 374 16.33 -6.48 30.60
C TYR A 374 16.65 -7.98 30.44
N PRO A 375 17.64 -8.37 29.62
CA PRO A 375 18.07 -9.77 29.53
C PRO A 375 18.63 -10.32 30.86
N SER A 376 18.94 -9.45 31.82
CA SER A 376 19.55 -9.77 33.12
C SER A 376 18.58 -9.77 34.32
N ILE A 377 17.31 -9.39 34.15
CA ILE A 377 16.29 -9.43 35.24
C ILE A 377 15.42 -10.68 35.16
N THR A 378 15.48 -11.44 34.06
CA THR A 378 15.00 -12.84 34.09
C THR A 378 15.95 -13.63 35.00
N PRO A 379 15.47 -14.37 36.02
CA PRO A 379 16.35 -15.20 36.80
C PRO A 379 16.90 -16.28 35.87
N VAL A 380 18.13 -16.07 35.42
CA VAL A 380 19.00 -17.17 35.04
C VAL A 380 19.01 -18.06 36.27
N SER A 381 18.33 -19.19 36.19
CA SER A 381 18.41 -20.22 37.22
C SER A 381 19.89 -20.54 37.37
N THR A 382 20.47 -20.06 38.46
CA THR A 382 21.87 -20.18 38.80
C THR A 382 22.16 -21.65 39.01
N ASN A 383 22.84 -22.28 38.06
CA ASN A 383 23.75 -23.36 38.38
C ASN A 383 25.18 -22.80 38.35
N PRO A 384 26.05 -23.21 39.29
CA PRO A 384 27.17 -22.40 39.72
C PRO A 384 28.27 -22.34 38.66
N ALA A 385 28.99 -21.23 38.69
CA ALA A 385 30.20 -20.99 37.93
C ALA A 385 31.16 -22.18 37.97
N LEU A 386 31.66 -22.60 36.80
CA LEU A 386 33.00 -23.16 36.71
C LEU A 386 33.89 -22.13 36.00
N SER A 387 34.84 -21.64 36.77
CA SER A 387 35.88 -20.70 36.44
C SER A 387 36.69 -21.12 35.21
N SER A 388 37.03 -20.10 34.42
CA SER A 388 38.10 -20.06 33.43
C SER A 388 39.40 -20.66 33.97
N GLY A 389 39.83 -21.79 33.40
CA GLY A 389 41.20 -22.26 33.52
C GLY A 389 42.08 -21.57 32.47
N SER A 390 42.88 -20.59 32.90
CA SER A 390 43.96 -20.02 32.08
C SER A 390 45.27 -20.72 32.40
N SER A 391 45.64 -21.64 31.51
CA SER A 391 46.99 -22.01 31.03
C SER A 391 48.06 -22.47 32.03
N PRO A 392 48.98 -23.36 31.58
CA PRO A 392 50.24 -22.78 31.13
C PRO A 392 50.82 -23.40 29.85
N SER A 393 51.81 -22.69 29.35
CA SER A 393 52.56 -22.78 28.11
C SER A 393 53.50 -23.99 27.95
N SER A 394 53.64 -24.40 26.68
CA SER A 394 54.85 -24.89 25.97
C SER A 394 55.68 -26.06 26.52
N SER A 395 55.83 -27.14 25.73
CA SER A 395 56.99 -27.34 24.86
C SER A 395 57.07 -28.78 24.27
N THR A 396 57.75 -28.85 23.12
CA THR A 396 58.16 -29.96 22.24
C THR A 396 58.81 -31.18 22.93
N PRO A 397 58.90 -32.35 22.28
CA PRO A 397 59.64 -33.49 22.79
C PRO A 397 61.14 -33.39 22.47
N ALA A 398 62.01 -33.64 23.45
CA ALA A 398 63.42 -33.99 23.25
C ALA A 398 63.90 -35.01 24.31
N LEU A 399 64.83 -35.86 23.87
CA LEU A 399 65.33 -37.12 24.43
C LEU A 399 66.26 -36.99 25.69
N PRO A 400 66.74 -38.11 26.29
CA PRO A 400 66.89 -38.32 27.74
C PRO A 400 68.32 -38.20 28.28
N SER A 401 68.47 -38.04 29.60
CA SER A 401 69.71 -38.40 30.33
C SER A 401 69.63 -38.17 31.85
N GLY A 402 70.12 -39.15 32.63
CA GLY A 402 71.08 -38.88 33.73
C GLY A 402 70.58 -38.75 35.18
N GLN A 403 70.84 -39.82 35.97
CA GLN A 403 71.40 -39.86 37.34
C GLN A 403 70.84 -39.02 38.51
N GLN A 404 70.44 -39.76 39.57
CA GLN A 404 70.70 -39.61 41.04
C GLN A 404 70.60 -38.20 41.70
N GLY A 405 69.92 -37.97 42.83
CA GLY A 405 69.18 -38.80 43.79
C GLY A 405 68.68 -38.01 45.02
N GLY A 406 67.76 -38.63 45.79
CA GLY A 406 67.38 -38.38 47.20
C GLY A 406 66.38 -37.23 47.47
N ALA A 407 65.40 -37.28 48.38
CA ALA A 407 64.73 -38.25 49.26
C ALA A 407 63.53 -37.45 49.88
N LEU A 408 62.28 -37.92 50.07
CA LEU A 408 61.72 -38.65 51.21
C LEU A 408 60.17 -38.56 51.17
N SER A 409 59.48 -39.65 51.55
CA SER A 409 58.15 -39.77 52.22
C SER A 409 56.88 -39.17 51.54
N MET A 410 55.71 -39.80 51.44
CA MET A 410 55.00 -40.85 52.20
C MET A 410 54.14 -41.71 51.25
N ALA A 411 54.08 -43.03 51.48
CA ALA A 411 53.11 -43.99 50.94
C ALA A 411 51.81 -43.96 51.79
N ASP A 412 50.63 -44.45 51.42
CA ASP A 412 50.17 -45.65 50.73
C ASP A 412 48.79 -45.34 50.10
N GLY A 413 48.21 -46.01 49.09
CA GLY A 413 48.53 -47.23 48.37
C GLY A 413 47.27 -47.71 47.59
N PHE A 414 47.48 -48.17 46.34
CA PHE A 414 46.80 -49.25 45.58
C PHE A 414 45.25 -49.32 45.48
N SER A 415 44.56 -49.80 44.43
CA SER A 415 44.84 -50.27 43.04
C SER A 415 43.54 -50.88 42.46
N ALA A 416 43.41 -50.93 41.12
CA ALA A 416 42.57 -51.84 40.30
C ALA A 416 41.03 -51.66 40.34
N SER A 417 40.18 -51.89 39.31
CA SER A 417 40.20 -52.36 37.91
C SER A 417 38.76 -52.23 37.31
N PRO A 418 38.44 -52.56 36.02
CA PRO A 418 37.45 -51.88 35.15
C PRO A 418 36.03 -52.56 35.02
N PRO A 419 35.28 -52.37 33.89
CA PRO A 419 34.05 -51.57 33.66
C PRO A 419 32.71 -52.34 33.88
N PRO A 420 31.50 -51.74 33.67
CA PRO A 420 30.72 -52.14 32.47
C PRO A 420 29.73 -51.09 31.87
N GLU A 421 29.48 -51.30 30.58
CA GLU A 421 28.26 -51.19 29.76
C GLU A 421 27.10 -50.21 30.06
N ALA A 422 26.77 -49.49 28.97
CA ALA A 422 25.45 -49.23 28.40
C ALA A 422 24.25 -48.91 29.31
N PHE A 423 23.66 -47.72 29.13
CA PHE A 423 22.20 -47.58 29.04
C PHE A 423 21.80 -46.42 28.13
N VAL A 424 21.12 -46.77 27.04
CA VAL A 424 20.35 -45.87 26.18
C VAL A 424 19.10 -45.45 26.95
N ASN A 425 18.81 -44.15 27.04
CA ASN A 425 17.42 -43.72 26.89
C ASN A 425 17.29 -42.25 26.48
N GLY A 426 16.37 -42.04 25.54
CA GLY A 426 16.15 -40.80 24.82
C GLY A 426 15.53 -39.68 25.66
N GLY A 427 15.73 -38.46 25.16
CA GLY A 427 15.11 -37.27 25.73
C GLY A 427 15.49 -36.00 24.98
N LEU A 428 14.63 -35.63 24.02
CA LEU A 428 14.42 -34.28 23.49
C LEU A 428 15.66 -33.50 23.01
N LYS A 429 15.81 -33.43 21.68
CA LYS A 429 16.66 -32.43 21.00
C LYS A 429 16.18 -31.02 21.35
N LYS A 430 16.78 -30.39 22.37
CA LYS A 430 16.79 -28.93 22.49
C LYS A 430 17.52 -28.38 21.28
N THR A 431 16.80 -27.73 20.38
CA THR A 431 17.35 -26.92 19.30
C THR A 431 18.12 -25.75 19.93
N ARG A 432 19.43 -25.94 20.15
CA ARG A 432 20.35 -24.83 20.41
C ARG A 432 20.20 -23.86 19.23
N GLY A 433 19.68 -22.66 19.48
CA GLY A 433 19.66 -21.59 18.50
C GLY A 433 21.06 -21.44 17.94
N ARG A 434 21.22 -21.75 16.65
CA ARG A 434 22.52 -21.75 15.97
C ARG A 434 23.07 -20.33 16.06
N ALA A 435 24.24 -20.15 16.66
CA ALA A 435 24.91 -18.86 16.65
C ALA A 435 24.99 -18.37 15.19
N PRO A 436 24.70 -17.07 14.93
CA PRO A 436 24.67 -16.55 13.57
C PRO A 436 26.00 -16.85 12.87
N LEU A 437 25.93 -17.40 11.66
CA LEU A 437 27.10 -17.74 10.87
C LEU A 437 27.79 -16.43 10.46
N VAL A 438 28.94 -16.13 11.06
CA VAL A 438 29.80 -15.03 10.63
C VAL A 438 30.55 -15.50 9.39
N ILE A 439 30.34 -14.81 8.27
CA ILE A 439 31.02 -15.10 7.01
C ILE A 439 32.26 -14.20 6.92
N GLY A 440 33.42 -14.80 6.70
CA GLY A 440 34.67 -14.10 6.42
C GLY A 440 35.89 -14.90 6.85
N ASP A 441 37.05 -14.51 6.35
CA ASP A 441 38.33 -15.07 6.76
C ASP A 441 38.80 -14.36 8.05
N PHE A 442 38.97 -15.13 9.12
CA PHE A 442 39.42 -14.60 10.42
C PHE A 442 40.90 -14.24 10.43
N GLU A 443 41.67 -14.73 9.46
CA GLU A 443 43.10 -14.43 9.28
C GLU A 443 43.33 -13.22 8.36
N HIS A 444 42.27 -12.66 7.77
CA HIS A 444 42.36 -11.44 6.98
C HIS A 444 42.62 -10.22 7.89
N GLU A 445 43.42 -9.25 7.42
CA GLU A 445 43.77 -8.03 8.18
C GLU A 445 42.55 -7.25 8.68
N LEU A 446 41.43 -7.37 7.96
CA LEU A 446 40.10 -6.97 8.42
C LEU A 446 39.35 -8.19 8.94
N SER A 447 39.21 -8.28 10.25
CA SER A 447 38.45 -9.37 10.87
C SER A 447 36.96 -9.30 10.51
N PRO A 448 36.29 -10.45 10.34
CA PRO A 448 34.86 -10.50 10.10
C PRO A 448 34.08 -9.80 11.22
N ILE A 449 33.11 -8.98 10.84
CA ILE A 449 32.31 -8.23 11.82
C ILE A 449 31.44 -9.23 12.60
N PRO A 450 31.50 -9.24 13.95
CA PRO A 450 30.64 -10.10 14.75
C PRO A 450 29.18 -9.71 14.55
N TRP A 451 28.26 -10.67 14.67
CA TRP A 451 26.84 -10.39 14.55
C TRP A 451 26.40 -9.37 15.60
N LYS A 452 25.77 -8.29 15.15
CA LYS A 452 25.20 -7.25 16.01
C LYS A 452 23.68 -7.39 16.04
N THR A 453 23.09 -7.12 17.19
CA THR A 453 21.65 -6.94 17.32
C THR A 453 21.27 -5.63 16.65
N ASN A 454 20.60 -5.72 15.50
CA ASN A 454 20.08 -4.56 14.77
C ASN A 454 18.68 -4.22 15.32
N VAL A 455 18.61 -3.43 16.40
CA VAL A 455 17.34 -2.91 16.93
C VAL A 455 17.36 -1.39 16.88
N PHE A 456 16.51 -0.81 16.04
CA PHE A 456 16.26 0.62 15.94
C PHE A 456 14.80 0.86 16.33
N PRO A 457 14.50 1.08 17.63
CA PRO A 457 13.14 0.90 18.17
C PRO A 457 12.03 1.57 17.35
N GLY A 458 12.18 2.86 17.00
CA GLY A 458 11.17 3.57 16.21
C GLY A 458 10.92 2.94 14.83
N ILE A 459 11.98 2.72 14.05
CA ILE A 459 11.91 2.14 12.70
C ILE A 459 11.38 0.71 12.75
N ASP A 460 11.82 -0.08 13.73
CA ASP A 460 11.45 -1.48 13.84
C ASP A 460 10.00 -1.67 14.29
N PHE A 461 9.47 -0.82 15.19
CA PHE A 461 8.05 -0.85 15.55
C PHE A 461 7.16 -0.53 14.34
N LEU A 462 7.45 0.57 13.63
CA LEU A 462 6.73 0.95 12.40
C LEU A 462 6.76 -0.17 11.37
N SER A 463 7.95 -0.72 11.13
CA SER A 463 8.13 -1.82 10.17
C SER A 463 7.40 -3.09 10.61
N CYS A 464 7.48 -3.45 11.89
CA CYS A 464 6.81 -4.62 12.45
C CYS A 464 5.29 -4.52 12.29
N TYR A 465 4.69 -3.38 12.63
CA TYR A 465 3.25 -3.18 12.53
C TYR A 465 2.77 -3.16 11.07
N ALA A 466 3.49 -2.49 10.18
CA ALA A 466 3.14 -2.46 8.76
C ALA A 466 3.23 -3.86 8.13
N ILE A 467 4.30 -4.60 8.44
CA ILE A 467 4.48 -5.98 7.97
C ILE A 467 3.37 -6.88 8.53
N ALA A 468 3.00 -6.74 9.80
CA ALA A 468 1.93 -7.52 10.42
C ALA A 468 0.62 -7.40 9.65
N VAL A 469 0.18 -6.16 9.37
CA VAL A 469 -1.07 -5.92 8.64
C VAL A 469 -1.00 -6.47 7.21
N ASN A 470 0.11 -6.24 6.49
CA ASN A 470 0.22 -6.75 5.13
C ASN A 470 0.37 -8.27 5.04
N GLU A 471 0.93 -8.93 6.06
CA GLU A 471 0.93 -10.39 6.16
C GLU A 471 -0.47 -10.94 6.42
N VAL A 472 -1.28 -10.28 7.25
CA VAL A 472 -2.71 -10.61 7.44
C VAL A 472 -3.48 -10.39 6.13
N ASN A 473 -3.27 -9.27 5.45
CA ASN A 473 -3.87 -8.99 4.14
C ASN A 473 -3.54 -10.09 3.13
N ALA A 474 -2.26 -10.40 2.93
CA ALA A 474 -1.81 -11.43 2.00
C ALA A 474 -2.41 -12.82 2.28
N SER A 475 -2.88 -13.05 3.51
CA SER A 475 -3.47 -14.30 3.95
C SER A 475 -4.99 -14.36 3.85
N GLY A 476 -5.62 -13.32 3.31
CA GLY A 476 -7.08 -13.23 3.23
C GLY A 476 -7.76 -12.81 4.54
N GLY A 477 -7.01 -12.30 5.50
CA GLY A 477 -7.54 -11.85 6.79
C GLY A 477 -8.32 -10.55 6.68
N ARG A 478 -8.96 -10.16 7.80
CA ARG A 478 -9.67 -8.88 7.91
C ARG A 478 -8.68 -7.73 7.93
N VAL A 479 -8.93 -6.71 7.12
CA VAL A 479 -8.11 -5.48 7.02
C VAL A 479 -8.99 -4.27 6.70
N VAL A 480 -8.46 -3.07 6.91
CA VAL A 480 -9.10 -1.81 6.48
C VAL A 480 -8.34 -1.25 5.28
N THR A 481 -9.07 -0.81 4.25
CA THR A 481 -8.47 -0.11 3.10
C THR A 481 -7.84 1.22 3.56
N ALA A 482 -6.64 1.54 3.09
CA ALA A 482 -5.99 2.79 3.47
C ALA A 482 -4.99 3.32 2.41
N PRO A 483 -5.43 3.73 1.21
CA PRO A 483 -6.80 3.70 0.66
C PRO A 483 -7.12 2.39 -0.08
N THR A 484 -6.17 1.45 -0.16
CA THR A 484 -6.38 0.11 -0.73
C THR A 484 -5.82 -0.97 0.22
N ASN A 485 -6.18 -2.23 -0.01
CA ASN A 485 -5.67 -3.38 0.75
C ASN A 485 -4.15 -3.53 0.58
N GLY A 486 -3.64 -3.23 -0.62
CA GLY A 486 -2.20 -3.28 -0.92
C GLY A 486 -1.37 -2.31 -0.09
N ALA A 487 -1.97 -1.20 0.35
CA ALA A 487 -1.36 -0.17 1.19
C ALA A 487 -1.89 -0.15 2.64
N ALA A 488 -2.62 -1.19 3.05
CA ALA A 488 -3.34 -1.22 4.33
C ALA A 488 -2.44 -1.12 5.57
N GLY A 489 -1.14 -1.38 5.48
CA GLY A 489 -0.25 -1.40 6.64
C GLY A 489 0.31 -0.03 7.05
N VAL A 490 0.32 0.97 6.16
CA VAL A 490 1.00 2.25 6.44
C VAL A 490 0.31 3.05 7.53
N ILE A 491 -0.98 3.38 7.34
CA ILE A 491 -1.81 4.13 8.29
C ILE A 491 -1.82 3.50 9.69
N PRO A 492 -2.19 2.20 9.86
CA PRO A 492 -2.29 1.60 11.18
C PRO A 492 -0.93 1.47 11.86
N ALA A 493 0.16 1.27 11.13
CA ALA A 493 1.50 1.22 11.72
C ALA A 493 1.91 2.55 12.36
N VAL A 494 1.69 3.65 11.63
CA VAL A 494 2.01 5.00 12.12
C VAL A 494 1.09 5.39 13.27
N LEU A 495 -0.21 5.12 13.15
CA LEU A 495 -1.18 5.40 14.21
C LEU A 495 -0.90 4.58 15.49
N LYS A 496 -0.62 3.27 15.36
CA LYS A 496 -0.25 2.43 16.51
C LYS A 496 1.02 2.92 17.19
N TYR A 497 2.03 3.30 16.42
CA TYR A 497 3.25 3.88 16.97
C TYR A 497 2.95 5.17 17.76
N PHE A 498 2.14 6.07 17.20
CA PHE A 498 1.77 7.30 17.89
C PHE A 498 0.98 7.03 19.19
N VAL A 499 -0.04 6.16 19.12
CA VAL A 499 -0.89 5.80 20.26
C VAL A 499 -0.09 5.17 21.40
N GLU A 500 0.86 4.27 21.09
CA GLU A 500 1.61 3.53 22.12
C GLU A 500 2.74 4.34 22.77
N PHE A 501 3.34 5.28 22.03
CA PHE A 501 4.59 5.93 22.47
C PHE A 501 4.47 7.44 22.70
N ILE A 502 3.41 8.10 22.21
CA ILE A 502 3.33 9.57 22.18
C ILE A 502 1.98 10.10 22.69
N SER A 503 0.87 9.45 22.35
CA SER A 503 -0.48 9.97 22.63
C SER A 503 -0.80 10.02 24.13
N ASP A 504 -1.37 11.14 24.56
CA ASP A 504 -1.94 11.31 25.90
C ASP A 504 -3.48 11.12 25.91
N ASP A 505 -4.14 11.29 24.76
CA ASP A 505 -5.59 11.19 24.58
C ASP A 505 -5.88 10.41 23.30
N VAL A 506 -5.97 9.09 23.44
CA VAL A 506 -6.12 8.15 22.33
C VAL A 506 -7.40 8.42 21.54
N ASP A 507 -8.50 8.77 22.20
CA ASP A 507 -9.79 8.99 21.52
C ASP A 507 -9.74 10.20 20.60
N ARG A 508 -9.25 11.34 21.11
CA ARG A 508 -9.06 12.56 20.33
C ARG A 508 -8.08 12.35 19.19
N ASP A 509 -6.94 11.72 19.48
CA ASP A 509 -5.84 11.62 18.54
C ASP A 509 -6.15 10.66 17.40
N VAL A 510 -6.80 9.53 17.67
CA VAL A 510 -7.28 8.59 16.63
C VAL A 510 -8.26 9.30 15.69
N LYS A 511 -9.23 10.05 16.20
CA LYS A 511 -10.20 10.79 15.38
C LYS A 511 -9.49 11.84 14.53
N THR A 512 -8.59 12.62 15.12
CA THR A 512 -7.80 13.65 14.42
C THR A 512 -6.94 13.05 13.31
N PHE A 513 -6.29 11.92 13.61
CA PHE A 513 -5.42 11.23 12.67
C PHE A 513 -6.21 10.72 11.46
N LEU A 514 -7.29 9.97 11.68
CA LEU A 514 -8.08 9.37 10.60
C LEU A 514 -8.77 10.43 9.73
N LEU A 515 -9.34 11.48 10.32
CA LEU A 515 -10.00 12.55 9.56
C LEU A 515 -9.00 13.40 8.76
N THR A 516 -7.83 13.71 9.32
CA THR A 516 -6.78 14.40 8.56
C THR A 516 -6.26 13.53 7.43
N SER A 517 -6.04 12.25 7.71
CA SER A 517 -5.65 11.25 6.72
C SER A 517 -6.67 11.15 5.58
N ALA A 518 -7.97 11.17 5.89
CA ALA A 518 -9.05 11.17 4.91
C ALA A 518 -9.00 12.42 4.01
N ALA A 519 -8.85 13.61 4.58
CA ALA A 519 -8.76 14.86 3.81
C ALA A 519 -7.67 14.81 2.73
N ILE A 520 -6.49 14.28 3.09
CA ILE A 520 -5.38 14.12 2.15
C ILE A 520 -5.73 13.07 1.08
N GLY A 521 -6.34 11.96 1.47
CA GLY A 521 -6.82 10.94 0.52
C GLY A 521 -7.85 11.48 -0.47
N MET A 522 -8.75 12.38 -0.04
CA MET A 522 -9.73 13.05 -0.91
C MET A 522 -9.04 13.88 -2.01
N LEU A 523 -7.95 14.59 -1.68
CA LEU A 523 -7.18 15.37 -2.65
C LEU A 523 -6.56 14.46 -3.73
N PHE A 524 -5.96 13.33 -3.34
CA PHE A 524 -5.41 12.37 -4.29
C PHE A 524 -6.48 11.68 -5.14
N LYS A 525 -7.60 11.28 -4.53
CA LYS A 525 -8.73 10.62 -5.24
C LYS A 525 -9.31 11.52 -6.33
N ARG A 526 -9.42 12.84 -6.09
CA ARG A 526 -9.90 13.80 -7.10
C ARG A 526 -8.82 14.20 -8.10
N GLY A 527 -7.63 14.50 -7.60
CA GLY A 527 -6.58 15.14 -8.37
C GLY A 527 -5.80 14.16 -9.26
N ALA A 528 -5.73 12.89 -8.87
CA ALA A 528 -5.01 11.85 -9.60
C ALA A 528 -5.83 10.56 -9.66
N THR A 529 -5.32 9.47 -9.08
CA THR A 529 -5.99 8.17 -8.94
C THR A 529 -5.50 7.51 -7.66
N ILE A 530 -6.33 6.66 -7.06
CA ILE A 530 -5.96 5.79 -5.93
C ILE A 530 -5.89 4.31 -6.35
N SER A 531 -5.99 4.04 -7.65
CA SER A 531 -6.00 2.69 -8.21
C SER A 531 -4.60 2.27 -8.63
N ALA A 532 -4.11 1.15 -8.10
CA ALA A 532 -2.85 0.55 -8.55
C ALA A 532 -2.83 0.23 -10.04
N ALA A 533 -4.00 -0.14 -10.59
CA ALA A 533 -4.12 -0.49 -12.00
C ALA A 533 -3.98 0.74 -12.92
N GLU A 534 -4.15 1.94 -12.38
CA GLU A 534 -4.10 3.19 -13.12
C GLU A 534 -2.82 3.99 -12.84
N GLY A 535 -2.41 4.09 -11.58
CA GLY A 535 -1.28 4.92 -11.16
C GLY A 535 -0.16 4.15 -10.48
N GLY A 536 -0.08 2.84 -10.62
CA GLY A 536 0.99 2.04 -10.02
C GLY A 536 0.95 2.06 -8.48
N CYS A 537 2.06 1.68 -7.85
CA CYS A 537 2.13 1.59 -6.39
C CYS A 537 2.29 2.96 -5.72
N MET A 538 2.68 3.99 -6.46
CA MET A 538 2.62 5.38 -5.99
C MET A 538 1.19 5.82 -5.65
N ALA A 539 0.19 5.32 -6.40
CA ALA A 539 -1.23 5.59 -6.15
C ALA A 539 -1.82 4.84 -4.95
N GLU A 540 -1.13 3.81 -4.46
CA GLU A 540 -1.55 3.06 -3.27
C GLU A 540 -0.68 3.41 -2.07
N VAL A 541 0.54 2.88 -2.03
CA VAL A 541 1.46 3.03 -0.89
C VAL A 541 1.98 4.46 -0.79
N GLY A 542 2.21 5.14 -1.92
CA GLY A 542 2.63 6.55 -1.92
C GLY A 542 1.55 7.46 -1.32
N VAL A 543 0.30 7.30 -1.77
CA VAL A 543 -0.86 8.01 -1.20
C VAL A 543 -1.04 7.68 0.28
N ALA A 544 -0.95 6.41 0.68
CA ALA A 544 -1.02 6.01 2.09
C ALA A 544 0.09 6.64 2.95
N SER A 545 1.31 6.75 2.40
CA SER A 545 2.44 7.42 3.06
C SER A 545 2.19 8.92 3.21
N ALA A 546 1.65 9.59 2.19
CA ALA A 546 1.30 11.01 2.25
C ALA A 546 0.17 11.27 3.26
N MET A 547 -0.86 10.43 3.24
CA MET A 547 -1.97 10.42 4.20
C MET A 547 -1.46 10.27 5.64
N ALA A 548 -0.60 9.28 5.92
CA ALA A 548 0.01 9.08 7.23
C ALA A 548 0.91 10.26 7.65
N ALA A 549 1.70 10.82 6.74
CA ALA A 549 2.63 11.90 7.04
C ALA A 549 1.90 13.16 7.50
N GLY A 550 0.86 13.57 6.77
CA GLY A 550 0.05 14.72 7.16
C GLY A 550 -0.76 14.46 8.42
N ALA A 551 -1.32 13.25 8.58
CA ALA A 551 -2.04 12.88 9.81
C ALA A 551 -1.14 12.86 11.05
N PHE A 552 0.07 12.31 10.94
CA PHE A 552 1.06 12.33 12.02
C PHE A 552 1.47 13.76 12.36
N THR A 553 1.67 14.61 11.36
CA THR A 553 1.97 16.03 11.58
C THR A 553 0.84 16.74 12.34
N ALA A 554 -0.42 16.43 12.05
CA ALA A 554 -1.57 17.02 12.72
C ALA A 554 -1.63 16.65 14.21
N VAL A 555 -1.47 15.36 14.55
CA VAL A 555 -1.50 14.92 15.95
C VAL A 555 -0.26 15.35 16.74
N MET A 556 0.85 15.67 16.06
CA MET A 556 2.02 16.32 16.66
C MET A 556 1.85 17.85 16.85
N GLY A 557 0.70 18.41 16.48
CA GLY A 557 0.39 19.84 16.66
C GLY A 557 0.86 20.75 15.53
N GLY A 558 1.18 20.19 14.35
CA GLY A 558 1.57 20.96 13.17
C GLY A 558 0.42 21.80 12.60
N THR A 559 0.78 22.92 11.97
CA THR A 559 -0.19 23.79 11.29
C THR A 559 -0.76 23.14 10.02
N PRO A 560 -1.93 23.55 9.51
CA PRO A 560 -2.45 23.08 8.22
C PRO A 560 -1.45 23.19 7.06
N ALA A 561 -0.60 24.21 7.05
CA ALA A 561 0.45 24.35 6.05
C ALA A 561 1.53 23.27 6.17
N GLN A 562 1.97 22.94 7.39
CA GLN A 562 2.92 21.84 7.64
C GLN A 562 2.31 20.47 7.36
N ILE A 563 1.00 20.29 7.64
CA ILE A 563 0.29 19.05 7.32
C ILE A 563 0.34 18.77 5.81
N LEU A 564 0.04 19.78 4.99
CA LEU A 564 0.12 19.65 3.53
C LEU A 564 1.57 19.45 3.06
N GLN A 565 2.56 20.00 3.78
CA GLN A 565 3.98 19.84 3.46
C GLN A 565 4.43 18.40 3.70
N ALA A 566 4.05 17.84 4.85
CA ALA A 566 4.35 16.45 5.16
C ALA A 566 3.72 15.48 4.15
N ALA A 567 2.48 15.77 3.71
CA ALA A 567 1.83 14.99 2.68
C ALA A 567 2.56 15.08 1.33
N GLU A 568 3.05 16.26 0.96
CA GLU A 568 3.84 16.50 -0.27
C GLU A 568 5.15 15.71 -0.25
N ILE A 569 5.98 15.88 0.79
CA ILE A 569 7.21 15.10 0.98
C ILE A 569 6.91 13.60 0.98
N GLY A 570 5.77 13.22 1.59
CA GLY A 570 5.30 11.84 1.65
C GLY A 570 5.08 11.21 0.27
N ILE A 571 4.45 11.93 -0.67
CA ILE A 571 4.23 11.41 -2.03
C ILE A 571 5.47 11.54 -2.92
N GLU A 572 6.28 12.60 -2.76
CA GLU A 572 7.47 12.87 -3.59
C GLU A 572 8.41 11.65 -3.63
N HIS A 573 8.65 11.03 -2.47
CA HIS A 573 9.49 9.84 -2.34
C HIS A 573 8.86 8.53 -2.84
N HIS A 574 7.71 8.60 -3.49
CA HIS A 574 7.00 7.48 -4.09
C HIS A 574 6.65 7.69 -5.56
N LEU A 575 6.81 8.90 -6.13
CA LEU A 575 6.54 9.18 -7.53
C LEU A 575 7.33 8.22 -8.44
N GLY A 576 6.65 7.64 -9.43
CA GLY A 576 7.25 6.67 -10.35
C GLY A 576 7.26 5.22 -9.85
N LEU A 577 6.75 4.93 -8.64
CA LEU A 577 6.69 3.55 -8.15
C LEU A 577 5.61 2.74 -8.88
N THR A 578 6.09 1.66 -9.50
CA THR A 578 5.32 0.75 -10.34
C THR A 578 4.58 -0.34 -9.54
N CYS A 579 3.46 -0.86 -10.03
CA CYS A 579 2.72 -2.00 -9.44
C CYS A 579 2.90 -3.30 -10.26
N ASP A 580 3.99 -4.03 -10.00
CA ASP A 580 4.26 -5.32 -10.69
C ASP A 580 4.74 -6.39 -9.69
N PRO A 581 3.85 -6.88 -8.81
CA PRO A 581 4.20 -7.95 -7.89
C PRO A 581 4.43 -9.27 -8.65
N PRO A 582 5.42 -10.10 -8.25
CA PRO A 582 5.59 -11.44 -8.79
C PRO A 582 4.31 -12.25 -8.65
N ASP A 583 3.93 -12.92 -9.74
CA ASP A 583 2.73 -13.75 -9.84
C ASP A 583 1.40 -13.01 -9.58
N GLY A 584 1.41 -11.68 -9.58
CA GLY A 584 0.24 -10.87 -9.23
C GLY A 584 -0.13 -10.93 -7.75
N LEU A 585 0.75 -11.42 -6.87
CA LEU A 585 0.43 -11.65 -5.46
C LEU A 585 0.78 -10.42 -4.60
N VAL A 586 -0.13 -9.99 -3.73
CA VAL A 586 0.06 -8.84 -2.81
C VAL A 586 0.98 -9.23 -1.64
N MET A 587 2.21 -9.62 -1.95
CA MET A 587 3.24 -10.05 -1.00
C MET A 587 4.54 -9.30 -1.22
N VAL A 588 5.22 -9.57 -2.34
CA VAL A 588 6.50 -8.94 -2.68
C VAL A 588 6.26 -8.03 -3.88
N PRO A 589 6.76 -6.78 -3.92
CA PRO A 589 7.38 -6.01 -2.84
C PRO A 589 6.35 -5.31 -1.93
N CYS A 590 5.07 -5.67 -1.98
CA CYS A 590 3.98 -4.96 -1.30
C CYS A 590 4.19 -4.85 0.22
N ILE A 591 4.62 -5.94 0.88
CA ILE A 591 4.87 -5.97 2.33
C ILE A 591 6.02 -5.01 2.70
N GLU A 592 7.14 -5.07 1.97
CA GLU A 592 8.28 -4.19 2.20
C GLU A 592 7.93 -2.72 1.93
N ARG A 593 7.15 -2.45 0.89
CA ARG A 593 6.72 -1.10 0.54
C ARG A 593 5.88 -0.45 1.64
N ASN A 594 5.02 -1.21 2.33
CA ASN A 594 4.26 -0.67 3.47
C ASN A 594 5.16 -0.34 4.66
N SER A 595 6.14 -1.20 4.97
CA SER A 595 7.15 -0.92 6.01
C SER A 595 7.94 0.36 5.70
N LEU A 596 8.44 0.49 4.48
CA LEU A 596 9.17 1.68 4.05
C LEU A 596 8.27 2.92 4.00
N GLY A 597 7.02 2.77 3.56
CA GLY A 597 6.01 3.85 3.55
C GLY A 597 5.74 4.40 4.95
N ALA A 598 5.56 3.53 5.95
CA ALA A 598 5.35 3.96 7.34
C ALA A 598 6.55 4.74 7.90
N VAL A 599 7.78 4.28 7.62
CA VAL A 599 9.01 4.97 8.06
C VAL A 599 9.17 6.32 7.36
N LYS A 600 8.93 6.37 6.05
CA LYS A 600 8.98 7.61 5.26
C LYS A 600 7.93 8.60 5.72
N ALA A 601 6.72 8.16 6.06
CA ALA A 601 5.65 9.02 6.54
C ALA A 601 6.04 9.77 7.83
N VAL A 602 6.59 9.06 8.83
CA VAL A 602 7.07 9.70 10.07
C VAL A 602 8.25 10.64 9.80
N THR A 603 9.16 10.25 8.91
CA THR A 603 10.31 11.09 8.53
C THR A 603 9.85 12.37 7.83
N ALA A 604 8.91 12.27 6.89
CA ALA A 604 8.32 13.41 6.19
C ALA A 604 7.64 14.38 7.15
N ALA A 605 6.90 13.85 8.14
CA ALA A 605 6.29 14.66 9.19
C ALA A 605 7.33 15.39 10.04
N GLN A 606 8.42 14.71 10.42
CA GLN A 606 9.52 15.35 11.18
C GLN A 606 10.19 16.48 10.40
N LEU A 607 10.41 16.30 9.09
CA LEU A 607 10.95 17.35 8.22
C LEU A 607 10.02 18.56 8.15
N ALA A 608 8.72 18.33 7.97
CA ALA A 608 7.72 19.40 7.92
C ALA A 608 7.60 20.15 9.27
N LEU A 609 7.66 19.45 10.40
CA LEU A 609 7.62 20.04 11.74
C LEU A 609 8.89 20.84 12.08
N ALA A 610 10.05 20.44 11.53
CA ALA A 610 11.29 21.17 11.68
C ALA A 610 11.36 22.42 10.78
N GLY A 611 10.55 22.46 9.71
CA GLY A 611 10.37 23.61 8.84
C GLY A 611 9.37 24.64 9.37
N ASP A 612 9.30 25.78 8.70
CA ASP A 612 8.36 26.87 8.98
C ASP A 612 7.04 26.74 8.19
N GLY A 613 6.86 25.63 7.46
CA GLY A 613 5.70 25.43 6.59
C GLY A 613 5.77 26.21 5.28
N THR A 614 6.95 26.74 4.89
CA THR A 614 7.17 27.27 3.54
C THR A 614 7.54 26.14 2.57
N HIS A 615 6.92 26.17 1.40
CA HIS A 615 6.99 25.09 0.41
C HIS A 615 7.73 25.59 -0.82
N SER A 616 8.77 24.88 -1.25
CA SER A 616 9.33 25.06 -2.60
C SER A 616 8.49 24.37 -3.66
N VAL A 617 7.82 23.27 -3.29
CA VAL A 617 6.90 22.48 -4.12
C VAL A 617 5.61 22.29 -3.35
N SER A 618 4.47 22.60 -3.96
CA SER A 618 3.16 22.46 -3.34
C SER A 618 2.60 21.05 -3.50
N LEU A 619 1.73 20.63 -2.58
CA LEU A 619 1.01 19.35 -2.69
C LEU A 619 0.20 19.24 -3.99
N ASP A 620 -0.36 20.35 -4.48
CA ASP A 620 -1.11 20.38 -5.73
C ASP A 620 -0.21 20.07 -6.95
N GLU A 621 1.02 20.60 -6.97
CA GLU A 621 2.02 20.26 -7.99
C GLU A 621 2.46 18.80 -7.91
N ALA A 622 2.62 18.25 -6.70
CA ALA A 622 2.95 16.84 -6.50
C ALA A 622 1.82 15.90 -6.96
N ILE A 623 0.56 16.25 -6.70
CA ILE A 623 -0.62 15.51 -7.20
C ILE A 623 -0.69 15.57 -8.72
N GLU A 624 -0.43 16.73 -9.32
CA GLU A 624 -0.37 16.89 -10.77
C GLU A 624 0.76 16.05 -11.38
N ALA A 625 1.95 16.03 -10.77
CA ALA A 625 3.07 15.20 -11.18
C ALA A 625 2.73 13.70 -11.11
N MET A 626 2.06 13.26 -10.05
CA MET A 626 1.54 11.90 -9.91
C MET A 626 0.56 11.56 -11.04
N ARG A 627 -0.37 12.47 -11.35
CA ARG A 627 -1.36 12.29 -12.42
C ARG A 627 -0.71 12.17 -13.80
N VAL A 628 0.28 13.00 -14.10
CA VAL A 628 1.05 12.91 -15.36
C VAL A 628 1.80 11.58 -15.44
N THR A 629 2.50 11.22 -14.37
CA THR A 629 3.28 9.97 -14.30
C THR A 629 2.40 8.73 -14.47
N ALA A 630 1.21 8.70 -13.86
CA ALA A 630 0.24 7.61 -13.99
C ALA A 630 -0.20 7.40 -15.45
N ARG A 631 -0.43 8.51 -16.17
CA ARG A 631 -0.80 8.48 -17.60
C ARG A 631 0.29 7.86 -18.47
N ASP A 632 1.55 8.12 -18.16
CA ASP A 632 2.69 7.57 -18.90
C ASP A 632 2.94 6.09 -18.58
N MET A 633 2.70 5.68 -17.32
CA MET A 633 2.76 4.28 -16.88
C MET A 633 1.81 3.39 -17.68
N HIS A 634 0.58 3.88 -17.90
CA HIS A 634 -0.50 3.16 -18.58
C HIS A 634 -0.11 2.57 -19.94
N ASN A 635 0.78 3.23 -20.69
CA ASN A 635 1.13 2.83 -22.06
C ASN A 635 2.40 1.97 -22.16
N HIS A 636 3.38 2.20 -21.28
CA HIS A 636 4.73 1.63 -21.42
C HIS A 636 5.08 0.55 -20.38
N TYR A 637 4.50 0.62 -19.19
CA TYR A 637 4.87 -0.20 -18.03
C TYR A 637 3.65 -0.94 -17.52
N LYS A 638 3.20 -1.91 -18.31
CA LYS A 638 1.96 -2.67 -18.11
C LYS A 638 2.00 -3.53 -16.82
N GLU A 639 1.80 -2.82 -15.72
CA GLU A 639 1.76 -3.18 -14.31
C GLU A 639 0.37 -3.70 -13.94
N THR A 640 0.27 -4.91 -13.40
CA THR A 640 -0.95 -5.68 -13.04
C THR A 640 -2.01 -5.91 -14.14
N SER A 641 -2.32 -4.93 -14.99
CA SER A 641 -3.39 -4.98 -16.00
C SER A 641 -3.17 -6.02 -17.10
N LEU A 642 -1.93 -6.47 -17.28
CA LEU A 642 -1.48 -7.32 -18.38
C LEU A 642 -0.73 -8.58 -17.94
N SER A 643 -0.62 -8.84 -16.62
CA SER A 643 0.06 -10.01 -16.06
C SER A 643 1.43 -10.35 -16.67
N GLY A 644 2.47 -9.59 -16.30
CA GLY A 644 3.82 -10.16 -16.32
C GLY A 644 4.94 -9.25 -16.81
N LEU A 645 5.50 -8.42 -15.91
CA LEU A 645 6.84 -7.87 -16.07
C LEU A 645 7.84 -8.49 -15.06
N ALA A 646 7.39 -8.96 -13.89
CA ALA A 646 8.23 -9.58 -12.87
C ALA A 646 8.70 -11.01 -13.20
N THR A 647 8.81 -11.38 -14.48
CA THR A 647 9.47 -12.62 -14.93
C THR A 647 11.00 -12.52 -14.89
N SER A 648 11.54 -11.31 -14.65
CA SER A 648 12.98 -11.06 -14.55
C SER A 648 13.60 -11.53 -13.23
N MET A 649 12.82 -11.67 -12.16
CA MET A 649 13.31 -12.24 -10.90
C MET A 649 13.31 -13.76 -10.97
N ARG A 650 14.51 -14.37 -10.97
CA ARG A 650 14.65 -15.83 -10.79
C ARG A 650 14.31 -16.16 -9.35
N ILE A 651 13.06 -16.46 -9.08
CA ILE A 651 12.64 -17.04 -7.81
C ILE A 651 13.14 -18.49 -7.82
N PRO A 652 13.99 -18.91 -6.86
CA PRO A 652 14.44 -20.28 -6.79
C PRO A 652 13.22 -21.15 -6.51
N VAL A 653 12.72 -21.81 -7.56
CA VAL A 653 11.68 -22.83 -7.45
C VAL A 653 12.34 -24.01 -6.74
N SER A 654 12.27 -24.03 -5.41
CA SER A 654 12.49 -25.27 -4.67
C SER A 654 11.23 -26.13 -4.84
N SER A 655 11.07 -26.72 -6.03
CA SER A 655 10.34 -27.97 -6.17
C SER A 655 11.38 -29.08 -6.17
N PRO A 656 11.16 -30.11 -5.35
CA PRO A 656 10.85 -31.36 -5.99
C PRO A 656 9.51 -31.93 -5.51
N ALA A 657 8.73 -32.35 -6.51
CA ALA A 657 7.64 -33.32 -6.51
C ALA A 657 6.20 -32.82 -6.37
N CYS A 658 5.51 -32.98 -7.51
CA CYS A 658 4.10 -33.39 -7.72
C CYS A 658 2.97 -32.40 -7.43
#